data_AF-A0A9D2GLV5-F1
#
_entry.id   AF-A0A9D2GLV5-F1
#
_cell.length_a   1.000
_cell.length_b   1.000
_cell.length_c   1.000
_cell.angle_alpha   90.00
_cell.angle_beta   90.00
_cell.angle_gamma   90.00
#
_symmetry.space_group_name_H-M   'P 1'
#
loop_
_entity.id
_entity.type
_entity.pdbx_description
1 polymer ?
#
loop_
_entity_poly.entity_id
_entity_poly.type
_entity_poly.pdbx_seq_one_letter_code
_entity_poly.pdbx_strand_id
1 'polypeptide(L)'
;MSKKFLSWILSLAMMLSCLWALPSTVFADDGGKTPQEVYEMIEGLFPVTYKSVVSVKEARQAYEALSAAEKEQVDNADRLEEAEDELQALHDAFNVSVVGWPASLANATTSWMDTCSAEEQALTRQALADEMRRLYVDEGYKAGPTDTILAVDTWAPTWTPAGVIINVEAADSDNIGKIHGNPWGFAQIGTILSAPYVGMAFSQTRYMSQDYVAKGWPALLSDTFLYNGRYYSVTWNNVKSYDSQIPEERGRVLTSAELTYENQYPGKGLSGDGNNTFRYALAKYNQTHKSDGLVLGIPTANAVTEGEVAYQVYEGPSGAAYIAGSTDAIAAAAATPKYPEGAYAIAGKLAEAFISLGETDAERFAVTGAPVGDAYEAEGLLCQDFQLLTLAVNPDTGEVVRTSNDTALMNFAIEGGRVLDNVGDGINILVPAGTDLTNITPTFAIHPKSAVQPAAGPQDFSEPVTYTVTSELGVSKEYVVTVIEDGPGSAEDAAAAAAVSQAIDQLPAEPIHGDAAQIEQTEEQYLALTPRQKYLVQNTDALYAALEKLEALKADKIRVACIGDSITEGDLGDGDVVPATSYPTQLQEMLGERYEVRNFGKCGICLSRSADYSYWNLPEFQASQEFQPDIVIIMLGTNDVWGGRWSGLRNTFESDYTEFVNIYKSLDSQPAIYLTKVCADYGTDRANVPEVNEIVERVAQATDCELADMFTWTNSLSAGDRAKYFPDNLHPTARGYTLMAGLFKEQIFDSISEEDQIALLDGRPLRQAFSAAEEAIDGLKATNETTADQIFSLVEQAVDNDKLSLSWSEPFKLQKATYQAPGAVTGTLELKCNGLSQLLPVNKTIDQLTGSDEEIVEAAKAAAEEALAALTPSNTLSADAILEAVAAAVEDTGATAAWTTAYSLEPATDTAEGRIQGAITLTYGEKDVEIPIRLTIPKLTPTVTKGDVNGDGDIDIQDVMAACRILARKNSGDEPSGQEKDRVDMNGDETVDIQDIMLICRVLARNS
;
A
#
# COMPACT_ATOMS: atom_id res chain seq x y z
N MET A 1 8.27 15.06 38.09
CA MET A 1 8.46 16.41 37.49
C MET A 1 9.81 17.01 37.92
N SER A 2 10.93 16.29 37.74
CA SER A 2 12.22 16.72 38.34
C SER A 2 13.50 16.24 37.62
N LYS A 3 13.42 15.52 36.49
CA LYS A 3 14.61 15.22 35.66
C LYS A 3 14.90 16.30 34.59
N LYS A 4 13.85 16.84 33.93
CA LYS A 4 14.01 17.83 32.83
C LYS A 4 14.72 19.14 33.25
N PHE A 5 14.62 19.56 34.52
CA PHE A 5 15.25 20.80 34.99
C PHE A 5 16.77 20.68 35.23
N LEU A 6 17.30 19.46 35.39
CA LEU A 6 18.75 19.25 35.56
C LEU A 6 19.46 19.07 34.22
N SER A 7 18.82 18.36 33.27
CA SER A 7 19.29 18.25 31.88
C SER A 7 19.47 19.64 31.24
N TRP A 8 18.51 20.56 31.43
CA TRP A 8 18.58 21.91 30.85
C TRP A 8 19.76 22.76 31.38
N ILE A 9 20.27 22.46 32.58
CA ILE A 9 21.43 23.16 33.18
C ILE A 9 22.75 22.54 32.69
N LEU A 10 22.81 21.22 32.43
CA LEU A 10 23.99 20.58 31.85
C LEU A 10 24.15 20.91 30.35
N SER A 11 23.06 20.96 29.57
CA SER A 11 23.13 21.32 28.15
C SER A 11 23.74 22.71 27.91
N LEU A 12 23.46 23.68 28.80
CA LEU A 12 24.03 25.03 28.68
C LEU A 12 25.56 25.04 28.87
N ALA A 13 26.08 24.19 29.77
CA ALA A 13 27.51 24.09 30.01
C ALA A 13 28.27 23.39 28.86
N MET A 14 27.67 22.39 28.21
CA MET A 14 28.28 21.73 27.05
C MET A 14 28.19 22.57 25.76
N MET A 15 27.12 23.35 25.58
CA MET A 15 27.00 24.27 24.43
C MET A 15 28.11 25.33 24.42
N LEU A 16 28.49 25.90 25.58
CA LEU A 16 29.63 26.82 25.65
C LEU A 16 30.97 26.17 25.28
N SER A 17 31.16 24.86 25.52
CA SER A 17 32.41 24.18 25.15
C SER A 17 32.48 23.75 23.68
N CYS A 18 31.36 23.43 23.03
CA CYS A 18 31.36 22.92 21.65
C CYS A 18 31.54 24.03 20.60
N LEU A 19 31.02 25.24 20.83
CA LEU A 19 31.13 26.38 19.90
C LEU A 19 32.57 26.84 19.60
N TRP A 20 33.54 26.43 20.42
CA TRP A 20 34.96 26.78 20.29
C TRP A 20 35.88 25.57 20.01
N ALA A 21 35.31 24.38 19.82
CA ALA A 21 36.04 23.15 19.53
C ALA A 21 36.48 23.06 18.05
N LEU A 22 37.35 23.97 17.61
CA LEU A 22 37.93 23.90 16.26
C LEU A 22 38.88 22.69 16.09
N PRO A 23 38.83 22.00 14.93
CA PRO A 23 39.97 21.25 14.44
C PRO A 23 41.21 22.16 14.36
N SER A 24 42.36 21.68 14.84
CA SER A 24 43.56 22.48 15.11
C SER A 24 44.37 22.87 13.85
N THR A 25 43.69 23.33 12.80
CA THR A 25 44.19 23.28 11.41
C THR A 25 43.81 24.46 10.52
N VAL A 26 43.01 25.43 10.99
CA VAL A 26 42.48 26.53 10.15
C VAL A 26 43.53 27.59 9.79
N PHE A 27 44.58 27.74 10.60
CA PHE A 27 45.63 28.76 10.44
C PHE A 27 47.02 28.12 10.34
N ALA A 28 47.82 28.55 9.36
CA ALA A 28 49.18 28.06 9.15
C ALA A 28 50.17 28.78 10.07
N ASP A 29 51.09 28.02 10.67
CA ASP A 29 52.11 28.41 11.68
C ASP A 29 52.78 29.79 11.47
N ASP A 30 52.13 30.86 11.93
CA ASP A 30 52.48 32.26 11.69
C ASP A 30 53.06 32.97 12.93
N GLY A 31 53.91 32.25 13.66
CA GLY A 31 54.84 32.80 14.66
C GLY A 31 54.19 33.51 15.84
N GLY A 32 54.12 32.82 16.99
CA GLY A 32 53.38 33.25 18.19
C GLY A 32 53.47 34.75 18.53
N LYS A 33 52.29 35.35 18.73
CA LYS A 33 52.10 36.78 19.00
C LYS A 33 52.61 37.16 20.40
N THR A 34 52.95 38.43 20.60
CA THR A 34 53.25 38.97 21.94
C THR A 34 51.97 39.35 22.71
N PRO A 35 52.01 39.45 24.05
CA PRO A 35 50.84 39.89 24.84
C PRO A 35 50.27 41.25 24.42
N GLN A 36 51.11 42.18 23.93
CA GLN A 36 50.67 43.48 23.43
C GLN A 36 49.89 43.36 22.12
N GLU A 37 50.29 42.47 21.22
CA GLU A 37 49.57 42.19 19.96
C GLU A 37 48.23 41.51 20.26
N VAL A 38 48.20 40.58 21.24
CA VAL A 38 46.94 39.95 21.69
C VAL A 38 46.00 40.98 22.35
N TYR A 39 46.53 41.88 23.19
CA TYR A 39 45.75 43.00 23.76
C TYR A 39 45.12 43.87 22.66
N GLU A 40 45.91 44.23 21.63
CA GLU A 40 45.44 45.04 20.49
C GLU A 40 44.43 44.30 19.60
N MET A 41 44.57 42.98 19.44
CA MET A 41 43.56 42.14 18.80
C MET A 41 42.23 42.15 19.56
N ILE A 42 42.26 42.00 20.90
CA ILE A 42 41.07 42.00 21.76
C ILE A 42 40.37 43.37 21.76
N GLU A 43 41.10 44.48 21.85
CA GLU A 43 40.50 45.82 21.70
C GLU A 43 39.86 46.02 20.31
N GLY A 44 40.46 45.42 19.27
CA GLY A 44 39.99 45.47 17.89
C GLY A 44 38.69 44.71 17.61
N LEU A 45 38.20 43.89 18.55
CA LEU A 45 36.94 43.13 18.38
C LEU A 45 35.69 44.02 18.46
N PHE A 46 35.80 45.22 19.05
CA PHE A 46 34.67 46.05 19.47
C PHE A 46 34.42 47.27 18.56
N PRO A 47 33.14 47.64 18.31
CA PRO A 47 31.92 46.96 18.74
C PRO A 47 31.74 45.63 18.01
N VAL A 48 31.29 44.59 18.72
CA VAL A 48 31.16 43.26 18.14
C VAL A 48 30.04 43.24 17.12
N THR A 49 30.23 42.46 16.06
CA THR A 49 29.27 42.28 14.99
C THR A 49 29.28 40.82 14.53
N TYR A 50 28.28 40.42 13.76
CA TYR A 50 28.28 39.16 13.00
C TYR A 50 29.54 38.93 12.12
N LYS A 51 30.32 39.98 11.83
CA LYS A 51 31.58 39.87 11.06
C LYS A 51 32.80 39.58 11.95
N SER A 52 32.66 39.58 13.27
CA SER A 52 33.78 39.50 14.21
C SER A 52 34.27 38.07 14.47
N VAL A 53 33.52 37.00 14.14
CA VAL A 53 33.86 35.61 14.52
C VAL A 53 35.27 35.18 14.15
N VAL A 54 35.77 35.50 12.95
CA VAL A 54 37.15 35.16 12.56
C VAL A 54 38.16 35.86 13.46
N SER A 55 38.00 37.18 13.68
CA SER A 55 38.88 37.96 14.55
C SER A 55 38.81 37.52 16.03
N VAL A 56 37.63 37.10 16.51
CA VAL A 56 37.47 36.55 17.87
C VAL A 56 38.18 35.20 17.98
N LYS A 57 38.02 34.30 16.99
CA LYS A 57 38.75 33.02 16.92
C LYS A 57 40.27 33.22 16.82
N GLU A 58 40.73 34.17 16.01
CA GLU A 58 42.14 34.56 15.92
C GLU A 58 42.67 35.12 17.26
N ALA A 59 41.92 36.00 17.92
CA ALA A 59 42.30 36.56 19.23
C ALA A 59 42.34 35.50 20.34
N ARG A 60 41.36 34.57 20.37
CA ARG A 60 41.32 33.44 21.30
C ARG A 60 42.43 32.44 21.05
N GLN A 61 42.73 32.10 19.80
CA GLN A 61 43.87 31.23 19.48
C GLN A 61 45.21 31.91 19.81
N ALA A 62 45.36 33.20 19.51
CA ALA A 62 46.58 33.96 19.82
C ALA A 62 46.79 34.10 21.34
N TYR A 63 45.72 34.33 22.12
CA TYR A 63 45.75 34.32 23.58
C TYR A 63 46.09 32.93 24.13
N GLU A 64 45.44 31.86 23.63
CA GLU A 64 45.68 30.49 24.10
C GLU A 64 47.08 29.96 23.78
N ALA A 65 47.72 30.47 22.72
CA ALA A 65 49.11 30.17 22.37
C ALA A 65 50.16 30.85 23.30
N LEU A 66 49.78 31.85 24.10
CA LEU A 66 50.67 32.48 25.08
C LEU A 66 50.98 31.52 26.25
N SER A 67 52.21 31.58 26.78
CA SER A 67 52.50 30.88 28.04
C SER A 67 51.73 31.51 29.21
N ALA A 68 51.57 30.78 30.32
CA ALA A 68 50.81 31.28 31.48
C ALA A 68 51.31 32.65 32.01
N ALA A 69 52.62 32.90 31.97
CA ALA A 69 53.21 34.19 32.38
C ALA A 69 53.07 35.31 31.33
N GLU A 70 52.65 34.97 30.11
CA GLU A 70 52.35 35.91 29.02
C GLU A 70 50.84 36.23 28.97
N LYS A 71 49.97 35.26 29.28
CA LYS A 71 48.54 35.51 29.53
C LYS A 71 48.32 36.51 30.67
N GLU A 72 49.11 36.42 31.75
CA GLU A 72 49.15 37.39 32.86
C GLU A 72 49.54 38.83 32.44
N GLN A 73 49.96 39.08 31.19
CA GLN A 73 50.30 40.40 30.66
C GLN A 73 49.23 40.97 29.70
N VAL A 74 48.12 40.25 29.48
CA VAL A 74 47.00 40.69 28.63
C VAL A 74 45.93 41.30 29.54
N ASP A 75 46.13 42.56 29.93
CA ASP A 75 45.28 43.31 30.90
C ASP A 75 43.79 43.40 30.52
N ASN A 76 43.41 43.05 29.29
CA ASN A 76 42.03 43.01 28.79
C ASN A 76 41.52 41.60 28.43
N ALA A 77 42.16 40.52 28.92
CA ALA A 77 41.75 39.14 28.62
C ALA A 77 40.26 38.87 28.90
N ASP A 78 39.69 39.42 29.99
CA ASP A 78 38.26 39.36 30.33
C ASP A 78 37.35 39.87 29.19
N ARG A 79 37.85 40.79 28.35
CA ARG A 79 37.12 41.36 27.21
C ARG A 79 37.04 40.43 26.00
N LEU A 80 37.83 39.36 25.99
CA LEU A 80 37.66 38.30 25.00
C LEU A 80 36.41 37.46 25.30
N GLU A 81 36.11 37.21 26.57
CA GLU A 81 34.83 36.61 26.99
C GLU A 81 33.65 37.58 26.73
N GLU A 82 33.82 38.89 27.02
CA GLU A 82 32.85 39.93 26.61
C GLU A 82 32.58 39.90 25.10
N ALA A 83 33.62 39.70 24.28
CA ALA A 83 33.48 39.67 22.83
C ALA A 83 32.81 38.38 22.32
N GLU A 84 33.07 37.24 22.97
CA GLU A 84 32.44 35.96 22.68
C GLU A 84 30.97 35.95 23.10
N ASP A 85 30.62 36.55 24.25
CA ASP A 85 29.22 36.72 24.70
C ASP A 85 28.44 37.68 23.78
N GLU A 86 28.98 38.84 23.39
CA GLU A 86 28.32 39.74 22.42
C GLU A 86 28.16 39.05 21.04
N LEU A 87 29.17 38.29 20.61
CA LEU A 87 29.12 37.56 19.35
C LEU A 87 28.08 36.44 19.40
N GLN A 88 28.01 35.67 20.49
CA GLN A 88 27.02 34.61 20.67
C GLN A 88 25.61 35.19 20.75
N ALA A 89 25.40 36.30 21.46
CA ALA A 89 24.10 36.96 21.53
C ALA A 89 23.63 37.48 20.14
N LEU A 90 24.56 37.88 19.27
CA LEU A 90 24.25 38.16 17.86
C LEU A 90 23.94 36.87 17.10
N HIS A 91 24.74 35.82 17.24
CA HIS A 91 24.51 34.53 16.57
C HIS A 91 23.18 33.88 16.95
N ASP A 92 22.79 33.92 18.21
CA ASP A 92 21.47 33.46 18.71
C ASP A 92 20.32 34.28 18.10
N ALA A 93 20.54 35.56 17.80
CA ALA A 93 19.61 36.43 17.10
C ALA A 93 19.67 36.30 15.56
N PHE A 94 20.68 35.62 15.00
CA PHE A 94 20.75 35.32 13.58
C PHE A 94 19.69 34.28 13.20
N ASN A 95 19.08 34.42 12.03
CA ASN A 95 18.17 33.42 11.49
C ASN A 95 18.30 33.34 9.97
N VAL A 96 18.11 32.14 9.41
CA VAL A 96 18.14 31.87 7.97
C VAL A 96 16.88 31.10 7.60
N SER A 97 16.28 31.45 6.45
CA SER A 97 15.11 30.75 5.91
C SER A 97 15.29 30.52 4.42
N VAL A 98 15.37 29.25 4.00
CA VAL A 98 15.37 28.88 2.58
C VAL A 98 13.92 28.73 2.11
N VAL A 99 13.56 29.40 1.01
CA VAL A 99 12.20 29.43 0.45
C VAL A 99 12.19 28.97 -1.01
N GLY A 100 11.06 28.39 -1.45
CA GLY A 100 10.94 27.71 -2.73
C GLY A 100 11.57 26.31 -2.77
N TRP A 101 11.39 25.61 -3.89
CA TRP A 101 11.98 24.31 -4.20
C TRP A 101 12.22 24.22 -5.72
N PRO A 102 13.26 23.52 -6.21
CA PRO A 102 13.46 23.31 -7.66
C PRO A 102 12.29 22.55 -8.30
N ALA A 103 11.86 23.00 -9.48
CA ALA A 103 10.65 22.49 -10.14
C ALA A 103 10.84 21.28 -11.06
N SER A 104 12.08 20.94 -11.45
CA SER A 104 12.40 19.67 -12.15
C SER A 104 13.92 19.46 -12.24
N LEU A 105 14.40 18.31 -11.74
CA LEU A 105 15.80 17.89 -11.70
C LEU A 105 15.99 16.48 -12.33
N ALA A 106 15.07 16.05 -13.20
CA ALA A 106 14.90 14.65 -13.63
C ALA A 106 16.09 13.99 -14.37
N ASN A 107 17.18 14.72 -14.60
CA ASN A 107 18.44 14.22 -15.19
C ASN A 107 19.68 14.56 -14.32
N ALA A 108 19.49 14.95 -13.05
CA ALA A 108 20.55 15.23 -12.09
C ALA A 108 20.84 14.02 -11.19
N THR A 109 22.01 13.99 -10.55
CA THR A 109 22.32 13.02 -9.48
C THR A 109 21.47 13.26 -8.22
N THR A 110 20.86 14.44 -8.10
CA THR A 110 19.94 14.86 -7.03
C THR A 110 18.47 14.73 -7.45
N SER A 111 18.14 13.90 -8.45
CA SER A 111 16.75 13.65 -8.91
C SER A 111 15.80 13.15 -7.82
N TRP A 112 16.34 12.65 -6.69
CA TRP A 112 15.55 12.36 -5.49
C TRP A 112 14.77 13.59 -4.96
N MET A 113 15.22 14.81 -5.24
CA MET A 113 14.53 16.05 -4.88
C MET A 113 13.20 16.24 -5.62
N ASP A 114 13.04 15.67 -6.82
CA ASP A 114 11.78 15.74 -7.58
C ASP A 114 10.66 14.91 -6.94
N THR A 115 11.03 13.93 -6.10
CA THR A 115 10.09 13.01 -5.44
C THR A 115 9.91 13.31 -3.94
N CYS A 116 10.42 14.43 -3.45
CA CYS A 116 10.38 14.79 -2.02
C CYS A 116 9.00 15.25 -1.56
N SER A 117 8.53 14.70 -0.43
CA SER A 117 7.36 15.19 0.31
C SER A 117 7.61 16.60 0.86
N ALA A 118 6.55 17.34 1.19
CA ALA A 118 6.68 18.68 1.77
C ALA A 118 7.51 18.71 3.08
N GLU A 119 7.53 17.62 3.84
CA GLU A 119 8.35 17.43 5.03
C GLU A 119 9.83 17.21 4.67
N GLU A 120 10.12 16.34 3.70
CA GLU A 120 11.49 16.11 3.20
C GLU A 120 12.09 17.39 2.59
N GLN A 121 11.26 18.18 1.91
CA GLN A 121 11.61 19.52 1.44
C GLN A 121 11.84 20.49 2.60
N ALA A 122 11.06 20.41 3.69
CA ALA A 122 11.26 21.24 4.88
C ALA A 122 12.57 20.90 5.61
N LEU A 123 12.84 19.61 5.86
CA LEU A 123 14.08 19.10 6.45
C LEU A 123 15.31 19.50 5.63
N THR A 124 15.24 19.39 4.29
CA THR A 124 16.36 19.78 3.42
C THR A 124 16.55 21.30 3.37
N ARG A 125 15.47 22.10 3.36
CA ARG A 125 15.54 23.56 3.47
C ARG A 125 16.10 24.00 4.83
N GLN A 126 15.77 23.29 5.90
CA GLN A 126 16.37 23.50 7.22
C GLN A 126 17.87 23.17 7.20
N ALA A 127 18.29 22.01 6.71
CA ALA A 127 19.71 21.65 6.62
C ALA A 127 20.53 22.66 5.80
N LEU A 128 19.96 23.18 4.70
CA LEU A 128 20.57 24.27 3.92
C LEU A 128 20.63 25.59 4.70
N ALA A 129 19.59 25.94 5.46
CA ALA A 129 19.57 27.12 6.34
C ALA A 129 20.58 26.99 7.50
N ASP A 130 20.74 25.79 8.05
CA ASP A 130 21.68 25.48 9.13
C ASP A 130 23.13 25.45 8.63
N GLU A 131 23.41 24.97 7.41
CA GLU A 131 24.75 25.09 6.80
C GLU A 131 25.07 26.55 6.42
N MET A 132 24.09 27.35 5.98
CA MET A 132 24.27 28.79 5.82
C MET A 132 24.52 29.51 7.14
N ARG A 133 23.77 29.14 8.18
CA ARG A 133 23.98 29.62 9.55
C ARG A 133 25.42 29.31 9.93
N ARG A 134 25.84 28.04 9.87
CA ARG A 134 27.20 27.59 10.20
C ARG A 134 28.30 28.35 9.44
N LEU A 135 28.12 28.52 8.13
CA LEU A 135 29.03 29.30 7.29
C LEU A 135 29.17 30.76 7.75
N TYR A 136 28.09 31.39 8.21
CA TYR A 136 28.08 32.79 8.65
C TYR A 136 28.54 32.97 10.11
N VAL A 137 27.96 32.14 10.99
CA VAL A 137 28.06 32.15 12.46
C VAL A 137 29.36 31.53 12.94
N ASP A 138 29.71 30.33 12.44
CA ASP A 138 30.87 29.59 12.95
C ASP A 138 32.13 29.85 12.11
N GLU A 139 31.99 29.92 10.79
CA GLU A 139 33.12 30.02 9.84
C GLU A 139 33.40 31.46 9.36
N GLY A 140 32.48 32.40 9.61
CA GLY A 140 32.64 33.83 9.25
C GLY A 140 32.62 34.15 7.74
N TYR A 141 32.08 33.25 6.90
CA TYR A 141 31.81 33.54 5.49
C TYR A 141 30.68 34.56 5.37
N LYS A 142 31.04 35.78 4.97
CA LYS A 142 30.18 36.96 5.05
C LYS A 142 29.04 36.87 4.03
N ALA A 143 27.84 36.57 4.51
CA ALA A 143 26.59 36.76 3.78
C ALA A 143 26.36 38.26 3.51
N GLY A 144 26.06 38.60 2.27
CA GLY A 144 25.62 39.95 1.89
C GLY A 144 24.21 40.24 2.43
N PRO A 145 23.88 41.51 2.74
CA PRO A 145 22.51 41.88 3.11
C PRO A 145 21.59 41.79 1.88
N THR A 146 20.61 40.90 1.93
CA THR A 146 19.70 40.65 0.81
C THR A 146 18.35 41.34 1.04
N ASP A 147 18.21 42.57 0.55
CA ASP A 147 16.93 43.28 0.45
C ASP A 147 15.98 42.67 -0.62
N THR A 148 16.46 41.63 -1.33
CA THR A 148 15.79 40.91 -2.42
C THR A 148 15.88 39.40 -2.19
N ILE A 149 14.83 38.67 -2.57
CA ILE A 149 14.85 37.19 -2.60
C ILE A 149 15.92 36.76 -3.61
N LEU A 150 17.00 36.13 -3.11
CA LEU A 150 17.90 35.36 -3.97
C LEU A 150 17.19 34.08 -4.36
N ALA A 151 16.88 33.94 -5.64
CA ALA A 151 16.35 32.68 -6.17
C ALA A 151 17.41 31.57 -6.06
N VAL A 152 16.95 30.36 -5.77
CA VAL A 152 17.70 29.13 -6.03
C VAL A 152 17.75 28.93 -7.56
N ASP A 153 18.69 29.62 -8.21
CA ASP A 153 18.78 29.61 -9.67
C ASP A 153 19.47 28.32 -10.14
N THR A 154 18.69 27.41 -10.72
CA THR A 154 19.12 26.07 -11.13
C THR A 154 19.93 26.13 -12.43
N TRP A 155 21.11 26.76 -12.41
CA TRP A 155 21.97 26.84 -13.59
C TRP A 155 22.55 25.48 -13.98
N ALA A 156 21.85 24.78 -14.86
CA ALA A 156 22.26 23.50 -15.43
C ALA A 156 22.13 23.45 -16.96
N PRO A 157 23.21 23.68 -17.72
CA PRO A 157 23.25 23.37 -19.15
C PRO A 157 23.38 21.85 -19.36
N THR A 158 22.24 21.16 -19.24
CA THR A 158 21.91 19.79 -19.73
C THR A 158 22.79 18.58 -19.35
N TRP A 159 23.97 18.75 -18.75
CA TRP A 159 24.86 17.65 -18.32
C TRP A 159 25.51 17.91 -16.96
N THR A 160 24.81 18.63 -16.08
CA THR A 160 25.35 19.12 -14.81
C THR A 160 24.33 18.90 -13.67
N PRO A 161 24.67 18.22 -12.56
CA PRO A 161 23.69 17.98 -11.51
C PRO A 161 23.24 19.26 -10.78
N ALA A 162 22.04 19.17 -10.21
CA ALA A 162 21.37 20.27 -9.55
C ALA A 162 21.76 20.34 -8.07
N GLY A 163 22.80 21.13 -7.78
CA GLY A 163 23.01 21.68 -6.44
C GLY A 163 22.11 22.91 -6.23
N VAL A 164 21.64 23.10 -5.00
CA VAL A 164 21.02 24.36 -4.55
C VAL A 164 22.14 25.40 -4.35
N ILE A 165 22.60 25.99 -5.45
CA ILE A 165 23.62 27.04 -5.42
C ILE A 165 22.96 28.32 -4.91
N ILE A 166 23.34 28.76 -3.70
CA ILE A 166 22.92 30.06 -3.17
C ILE A 166 24.17 30.92 -2.97
N ASN A 167 24.32 31.90 -3.85
CA ASN A 167 25.47 32.80 -3.91
C ASN A 167 25.23 34.04 -3.05
N VAL A 168 25.84 34.08 -1.86
CA VAL A 168 25.71 35.19 -0.92
C VAL A 168 26.35 36.48 -1.46
N GLU A 169 25.64 37.60 -1.34
CA GLU A 169 25.71 38.66 -2.36
C GLU A 169 27.02 39.47 -2.44
N ALA A 170 27.33 39.97 -3.64
CA ALA A 170 28.64 40.49 -4.05
C ALA A 170 28.97 41.93 -3.59
N ALA A 171 28.50 42.34 -2.42
CA ALA A 171 28.74 43.67 -1.83
C ALA A 171 29.90 43.65 -0.81
N ASP A 172 31.14 43.59 -1.34
CA ASP A 172 32.40 43.54 -0.57
C ASP A 172 32.35 42.59 0.64
N SER A 173 32.17 41.31 0.32
CA SER A 173 32.64 40.21 1.16
C SER A 173 34.17 40.24 1.24
N ASP A 174 34.69 40.44 2.46
CA ASP A 174 36.15 40.47 2.69
C ASP A 174 36.81 39.10 2.43
N ASN A 175 36.02 38.02 2.43
CA ASN A 175 36.43 36.66 2.08
C ASN A 175 36.41 36.40 0.55
N ILE A 176 36.54 37.46 -0.26
CA ILE A 176 37.00 37.44 -1.66
C ILE A 176 36.08 36.67 -2.66
N GLY A 177 35.32 37.33 -3.56
CA GLY A 177 35.11 38.77 -3.74
C GLY A 177 34.29 39.10 -5.01
N LYS A 178 34.00 40.39 -5.23
CA LYS A 178 33.11 40.90 -6.30
C LYS A 178 33.66 40.70 -7.73
N ILE A 179 32.95 39.94 -8.57
CA ILE A 179 33.33 39.67 -9.97
C ILE A 179 32.85 40.79 -10.93
N HIS A 180 33.69 41.13 -11.92
CA HIS A 180 33.45 42.19 -12.90
C HIS A 180 32.44 41.80 -14.00
N GLY A 181 31.24 42.38 -13.98
CA GLY A 181 30.49 42.88 -15.16
C GLY A 181 30.15 41.91 -16.32
N ASN A 182 30.48 40.63 -16.19
CA ASN A 182 30.20 39.55 -17.12
C ASN A 182 29.39 38.51 -16.33
N PRO A 183 28.12 38.22 -16.67
CA PRO A 183 27.18 37.59 -15.74
C PRO A 183 27.54 36.14 -15.37
N TRP A 184 28.36 35.46 -16.16
CA TRP A 184 28.65 34.04 -15.98
C TRP A 184 30.14 33.74 -16.20
N GLY A 185 30.82 33.21 -15.17
CA GLY A 185 32.23 32.83 -15.23
C GLY A 185 32.90 32.71 -13.87
N PHE A 186 32.69 31.58 -13.18
CA PHE A 186 33.48 31.24 -11.98
C PHE A 186 34.91 30.87 -12.39
N ALA A 187 35.87 31.64 -11.87
CA ALA A 187 37.32 31.43 -12.00
C ALA A 187 38.08 32.06 -10.80
N GLN A 188 37.38 32.31 -9.69
CA GLN A 188 37.87 33.06 -8.53
C GLN A 188 37.27 32.47 -7.24
N ILE A 189 37.84 32.83 -6.08
CA ILE A 189 37.45 32.30 -4.75
C ILE A 189 35.95 32.55 -4.49
N GLY A 190 35.30 31.65 -3.76
CA GLY A 190 33.88 31.74 -3.40
C GLY A 190 33.39 30.51 -2.63
N THR A 191 32.16 30.59 -2.11
CA THR A 191 31.50 29.51 -1.33
C THR A 191 30.29 28.96 -2.08
N ILE A 192 30.07 27.64 -2.00
CA ILE A 192 29.00 26.91 -2.70
C ILE A 192 28.40 25.88 -1.74
N LEU A 193 27.07 25.76 -1.72
CA LEU A 193 26.35 24.75 -0.94
C LEU A 193 25.76 23.65 -1.83
N SER A 194 25.55 22.46 -1.28
CA SER A 194 24.94 21.31 -1.95
C SER A 194 24.22 20.42 -0.93
N ALA A 195 23.01 19.96 -1.26
CA ALA A 195 22.31 18.92 -0.53
C ALA A 195 22.43 17.59 -1.31
N PRO A 196 23.16 16.57 -0.81
CA PRO A 196 23.33 15.30 -1.51
C PRO A 196 22.18 14.32 -1.29
N TYR A 197 21.48 14.42 -0.16
CA TYR A 197 20.38 13.58 0.32
C TYR A 197 19.41 14.43 1.14
N VAL A 198 18.23 13.89 1.47
CA VAL A 198 17.21 14.61 2.25
C VAL A 198 17.77 15.00 3.62
N GLY A 199 17.54 16.24 4.06
CA GLY A 199 17.95 16.70 5.39
C GLY A 199 19.47 16.83 5.58
N MET A 200 20.27 16.77 4.50
CA MET A 200 21.72 16.92 4.54
C MET A 200 22.16 18.09 3.66
N ALA A 201 23.14 18.87 4.13
CA ALA A 201 23.74 19.96 3.37
C ALA A 201 25.22 20.12 3.68
N PHE A 202 26.03 20.44 2.66
CA PHE A 202 27.48 20.63 2.79
C PHE A 202 27.98 21.80 1.94
N SER A 203 29.15 22.33 2.29
CA SER A 203 29.77 23.47 1.60
C SER A 203 31.19 23.24 1.05
N GLN A 204 31.41 23.75 -0.16
CA GLN A 204 32.74 24.00 -0.69
C GLN A 204 33.12 25.46 -0.47
N THR A 205 34.28 25.69 0.16
CA THR A 205 34.80 27.03 0.49
C THR A 205 36.17 27.27 -0.14
N ARG A 206 36.74 28.47 0.07
CA ARG A 206 38.12 28.81 -0.32
C ARG A 206 38.36 28.59 -1.83
N TYR A 207 39.45 27.91 -2.21
CA TYR A 207 39.77 27.59 -3.60
C TYR A 207 38.98 26.40 -4.20
N MET A 208 38.11 25.71 -3.46
CA MET A 208 37.42 24.51 -3.96
C MET A 208 36.43 24.80 -5.10
N SER A 209 35.84 26.00 -5.13
CA SER A 209 34.75 26.40 -6.02
C SER A 209 35.14 26.74 -7.48
N GLN A 210 36.44 26.84 -7.81
CA GLN A 210 36.90 27.66 -8.95
C GLN A 210 36.72 27.13 -10.39
N ASP A 211 36.52 25.83 -10.62
CA ASP A 211 37.02 25.17 -11.86
C ASP A 211 35.93 24.47 -12.71
N TYR A 212 34.65 24.51 -12.29
CA TYR A 212 33.71 23.40 -12.62
C TYR A 212 32.51 23.69 -13.54
N VAL A 213 32.40 24.90 -14.09
CA VAL A 213 31.27 25.32 -14.97
C VAL A 213 31.16 24.49 -16.26
N ALA A 214 32.26 23.91 -16.75
CA ALA A 214 32.31 23.27 -18.08
C ALA A 214 31.90 21.78 -18.12
N LYS A 215 31.70 21.12 -16.96
CA LYS A 215 31.44 19.66 -16.88
C LYS A 215 30.46 19.21 -15.80
N GLY A 216 30.05 20.10 -14.89
CA GLY A 216 28.94 19.84 -13.95
C GLY A 216 29.34 19.39 -12.56
N TRP A 217 28.49 19.76 -11.60
CA TRP A 217 28.65 19.68 -10.14
C TRP A 217 28.28 18.30 -9.55
N PRO A 218 29.22 17.38 -9.27
CA PRO A 218 28.91 16.22 -8.43
C PRO A 218 28.54 16.70 -7.02
N ALA A 219 27.48 16.12 -6.44
CA ALA A 219 27.03 16.52 -5.11
C ALA A 219 28.09 16.25 -4.02
N LEU A 220 28.12 17.13 -3.02
CA LEU A 220 29.11 17.14 -1.93
C LEU A 220 28.72 16.13 -0.84
N LEU A 221 29.69 15.44 -0.25
CA LEU A 221 29.48 14.45 0.82
C LEU A 221 30.19 14.85 2.13
N SER A 222 30.90 15.97 2.11
CA SER A 222 31.56 16.60 3.25
C SER A 222 31.62 18.10 3.01
N ASP A 223 31.79 18.88 4.07
CA ASP A 223 32.30 20.24 3.97
C ASP A 223 33.77 20.22 3.52
N THR A 224 34.37 21.41 3.38
CA THR A 224 35.81 21.53 3.08
C THR A 224 36.62 21.42 4.37
N PHE A 225 37.46 20.38 4.48
CA PHE A 225 38.28 20.11 5.67
C PHE A 225 39.78 20.12 5.35
N LEU A 226 40.64 20.37 6.36
CA LEU A 226 42.08 20.15 6.23
C LEU A 226 42.44 18.73 6.68
N TYR A 227 43.25 18.03 5.89
CA TYR A 227 43.94 16.80 6.30
C TYR A 227 45.36 16.78 5.70
N ASN A 228 46.36 16.32 6.47
CA ASN A 228 47.77 16.21 6.03
C ASN A 228 48.33 17.43 5.25
N GLY A 229 48.04 18.65 5.71
CA GLY A 229 48.53 19.89 5.08
C GLY A 229 47.83 20.28 3.77
N ARG A 230 46.73 19.61 3.41
CA ARG A 230 45.94 19.89 2.19
C ARG A 230 44.49 20.10 2.57
N TYR A 231 43.83 21.02 1.87
CA TYR A 231 42.37 21.13 1.92
C TYR A 231 41.76 20.04 1.04
N TYR A 232 40.69 19.40 1.51
CA TYR A 232 39.96 18.33 0.85
C TYR A 232 38.46 18.64 0.75
N SER A 233 37.81 18.12 -0.29
CA SER A 233 36.35 18.02 -0.39
C SER A 233 35.98 16.70 -1.06
N VAL A 234 35.08 15.94 -0.45
CA VAL A 234 34.60 14.65 -0.98
C VAL A 234 33.30 14.85 -1.74
N THR A 235 33.22 14.28 -2.94
CA THR A 235 32.02 14.32 -3.79
C THR A 235 31.60 12.92 -4.22
N TRP A 236 30.42 12.80 -4.85
CA TRP A 236 29.90 11.52 -5.36
C TRP A 236 30.85 10.72 -6.28
N ASN A 237 31.77 11.36 -7.00
CA ASN A 237 32.61 10.70 -8.02
C ASN A 237 34.10 11.09 -8.01
N ASN A 238 34.54 12.00 -7.13
CA ASN A 238 35.94 12.36 -6.96
C ASN A 238 36.21 12.95 -5.57
N VAL A 239 37.47 12.87 -5.15
CA VAL A 239 38.03 13.67 -4.05
C VAL A 239 38.87 14.78 -4.68
N LYS A 240 38.63 16.01 -4.23
CA LYS A 240 39.33 17.21 -4.69
C LYS A 240 40.26 17.73 -3.60
N SER A 241 41.50 18.11 -3.93
CA SER A 241 42.42 18.70 -2.95
C SER A 241 43.38 19.75 -3.51
N TYR A 242 43.82 20.68 -2.66
CA TYR A 242 44.92 21.61 -2.94
C TYR A 242 45.80 21.81 -1.70
N ASP A 243 47.02 22.30 -1.89
CA ASP A 243 47.99 22.52 -0.81
C ASP A 243 47.61 23.74 0.04
N SER A 244 47.54 23.59 1.37
CA SER A 244 47.12 24.67 2.27
C SER A 244 48.12 25.81 2.41
N GLN A 245 49.37 25.63 1.98
CA GLN A 245 50.38 26.69 1.96
C GLN A 245 50.16 27.70 0.81
N ILE A 246 49.16 27.48 -0.06
CA ILE A 246 48.83 28.37 -1.18
C ILE A 246 48.02 29.57 -0.67
N PRO A 247 48.54 30.82 -0.73
CA PRO A 247 47.83 31.97 -0.17
C PRO A 247 46.56 32.32 -0.95
N GLU A 248 45.48 32.60 -0.21
CA GLU A 248 44.16 32.95 -0.74
C GLU A 248 44.08 34.44 -1.15
N GLU A 249 44.31 34.70 -2.44
CA GLU A 249 44.48 36.05 -3.01
C GLU A 249 43.28 36.55 -3.84
N ARG A 250 42.98 37.86 -3.75
CA ARG A 250 41.81 38.46 -4.42
C ARG A 250 41.92 38.46 -5.94
N GLY A 251 41.16 37.55 -6.54
CA GLY A 251 41.03 37.37 -7.99
C GLY A 251 41.97 36.33 -8.60
N ARG A 252 42.76 35.61 -7.78
CA ARG A 252 43.65 34.53 -8.23
C ARG A 252 42.86 33.26 -8.61
N VAL A 253 43.30 32.61 -9.69
CA VAL A 253 42.88 31.27 -10.11
C VAL A 253 43.96 30.27 -9.73
N LEU A 254 43.61 29.08 -9.25
CA LEU A 254 44.56 27.96 -9.17
C LEU A 254 44.79 27.36 -10.56
N THR A 255 46.02 26.93 -10.81
CA THR A 255 46.36 26.13 -11.99
C THR A 255 46.00 24.65 -11.78
N SER A 256 45.83 23.91 -12.87
CA SER A 256 45.62 22.44 -12.87
C SER A 256 46.84 21.62 -12.38
N ALA A 257 47.86 22.26 -11.80
CA ALA A 257 48.98 21.64 -11.12
C ALA A 257 48.99 21.92 -9.61
N GLU A 258 48.35 23.02 -9.17
CA GLU A 258 48.07 23.32 -7.75
C GLU A 258 46.83 22.55 -7.25
N LEU A 259 45.90 22.29 -8.16
CA LEU A 259 44.63 21.61 -7.89
C LEU A 259 44.68 20.13 -8.31
N THR A 260 44.36 19.23 -7.39
CA THR A 260 44.43 17.77 -7.56
C THR A 260 43.03 17.15 -7.53
N TYR A 261 42.79 16.20 -8.44
CA TYR A 261 41.56 15.43 -8.54
C TYR A 261 41.88 13.94 -8.48
N GLU A 262 41.37 13.27 -7.45
CA GLU A 262 41.55 11.84 -7.24
C GLU A 262 40.25 11.11 -7.61
N ASN A 263 40.35 10.17 -8.56
CA ASN A 263 39.25 9.27 -8.92
C ASN A 263 39.14 8.14 -7.87
N GLN A 264 38.96 8.52 -6.61
CA GLN A 264 38.69 7.67 -5.46
C GLN A 264 37.54 8.33 -4.70
N TYR A 265 36.49 7.57 -4.39
CA TYR A 265 35.23 8.11 -3.85
C TYR A 265 34.44 7.02 -3.10
N PRO A 266 33.42 7.39 -2.30
CA PRO A 266 32.64 6.43 -1.52
C PRO A 266 31.92 5.40 -2.39
N GLY A 267 32.04 4.13 -1.99
CA GLY A 267 31.48 2.97 -2.69
C GLY A 267 32.20 2.61 -4.00
N LYS A 268 33.24 3.34 -4.42
CA LYS A 268 34.00 3.04 -5.65
C LYS A 268 34.55 1.61 -5.58
N GLY A 269 34.04 0.74 -6.44
CA GLY A 269 34.34 -0.70 -6.43
C GLY A 269 33.05 -1.51 -6.57
N LEU A 270 31.96 -1.03 -5.96
CA LEU A 270 30.62 -1.60 -6.07
C LEU A 270 29.93 -1.17 -7.37
N SER A 271 29.22 -2.10 -8.00
CA SER A 271 28.45 -1.89 -9.24
C SER A 271 27.06 -1.31 -8.98
N GLY A 272 26.53 -0.55 -9.96
CA GLY A 272 25.19 0.03 -9.88
C GLY A 272 25.05 0.98 -8.69
N ASP A 273 23.87 0.98 -8.07
CA ASP A 273 23.52 1.89 -6.98
C ASP A 273 24.02 1.45 -5.59
N GLY A 274 24.66 0.28 -5.47
CA GLY A 274 25.26 -0.18 -4.22
C GLY A 274 26.30 0.79 -3.63
N ASN A 275 26.94 1.61 -4.48
CA ASN A 275 27.82 2.69 -4.03
C ASN A 275 27.09 3.91 -3.43
N ASN A 276 25.79 4.09 -3.67
CA ASN A 276 25.00 5.15 -3.03
C ASN A 276 24.90 4.93 -1.51
N THR A 277 24.90 3.67 -1.04
CA THR A 277 24.86 3.36 0.40
C THR A 277 26.08 3.90 1.14
N PHE A 278 27.28 3.75 0.56
CA PHE A 278 28.52 4.30 1.09
C PHE A 278 28.59 5.82 1.01
N ARG A 279 28.01 6.43 -0.03
CA ARG A 279 27.88 7.89 -0.13
C ARG A 279 26.95 8.45 0.95
N TYR A 280 25.80 7.81 1.18
CA TYR A 280 24.85 8.19 2.21
C TYR A 280 25.41 7.96 3.61
N ALA A 281 26.06 6.83 3.89
CA ALA A 281 26.70 6.58 5.19
C ALA A 281 27.77 7.63 5.52
N LEU A 282 28.59 8.04 4.54
CA LEU A 282 29.54 9.14 4.70
C LEU A 282 28.83 10.48 4.98
N ALA A 283 27.81 10.81 4.18
CA ALA A 283 27.06 12.06 4.34
C ALA A 283 26.32 12.10 5.69
N LYS A 284 25.65 11.02 6.09
CA LYS A 284 24.98 10.87 7.39
C LYS A 284 25.96 11.10 8.53
N TYR A 285 27.11 10.40 8.55
CA TYR A 285 28.13 10.59 9.58
C TYR A 285 28.62 12.05 9.64
N ASN A 286 28.95 12.65 8.49
CA ASN A 286 29.45 14.02 8.39
C ASN A 286 28.38 15.08 8.70
N GLN A 287 27.10 14.77 8.54
CA GLN A 287 25.99 15.66 8.91
C GLN A 287 25.69 15.58 10.41
N THR A 288 25.70 14.38 11.00
CA THR A 288 25.44 14.16 12.42
C THR A 288 26.51 14.78 13.31
N HIS A 289 27.80 14.57 13.00
CA HIS A 289 28.92 15.03 13.83
C HIS A 289 29.49 16.40 13.41
N LYS A 290 28.74 17.15 12.57
CA LYS A 290 29.21 18.43 11.99
C LYS A 290 29.50 19.48 13.06
N SER A 291 28.67 19.54 14.10
CA SER A 291 28.84 20.42 15.26
C SER A 291 30.14 20.21 16.02
N ASP A 292 30.70 18.99 15.92
CA ASP A 292 31.82 18.53 16.71
C ASP A 292 33.15 18.67 15.93
N GLY A 293 33.09 19.26 14.72
CA GLY A 293 34.22 19.41 13.81
C GLY A 293 34.70 18.09 13.18
N LEU A 294 33.95 16.99 13.35
CA LEU A 294 34.38 15.66 12.93
C LEU A 294 33.98 15.38 11.47
N VAL A 295 34.90 14.77 10.74
CA VAL A 295 34.70 14.30 9.35
C VAL A 295 35.35 12.94 9.19
N LEU A 296 34.70 12.00 8.50
CA LEU A 296 35.20 10.63 8.33
C LEU A 296 36.48 10.54 7.47
N GLY A 297 36.79 11.60 6.71
CA GLY A 297 38.00 11.71 5.88
C GLY A 297 37.82 11.26 4.44
N ILE A 298 38.88 10.74 3.84
CA ILE A 298 38.96 10.32 2.43
C ILE A 298 39.06 8.80 2.29
N PRO A 299 38.41 8.17 1.29
CA PRO A 299 38.54 6.73 1.04
C PRO A 299 39.93 6.37 0.53
N THR A 300 40.66 5.51 1.24
CA THR A 300 42.05 5.13 0.92
C THR A 300 42.15 4.00 -0.11
N ALA A 301 41.11 3.18 -0.22
CA ALA A 301 41.00 2.06 -1.14
C ALA A 301 39.64 2.01 -1.84
N ASN A 302 39.49 1.12 -2.82
CA ASN A 302 38.17 0.76 -3.34
C ASN A 302 37.37 0.01 -2.26
N ALA A 303 36.05 0.12 -2.32
CA ALA A 303 35.16 -0.78 -1.59
C ALA A 303 35.36 -2.23 -2.09
N VAL A 304 35.34 -3.19 -1.17
CA VAL A 304 35.47 -4.63 -1.42
C VAL A 304 34.29 -5.39 -0.83
N THR A 305 34.09 -6.63 -1.26
CA THR A 305 33.07 -7.56 -0.74
C THR A 305 33.74 -8.87 -0.40
N GLU A 306 33.66 -9.27 0.86
CA GLU A 306 34.30 -10.48 1.40
C GLU A 306 33.31 -11.23 2.28
N GLY A 307 32.90 -12.42 1.82
CA GLY A 307 31.75 -13.12 2.40
C GLY A 307 30.46 -12.31 2.22
N GLU A 308 29.70 -12.18 3.31
CA GLU A 308 28.41 -11.46 3.37
C GLU A 308 28.59 -9.98 3.78
N VAL A 309 29.83 -9.47 3.88
CA VAL A 309 30.13 -8.09 4.25
C VAL A 309 30.77 -7.35 3.07
N ALA A 310 30.32 -6.12 2.82
CA ALA A 310 31.04 -5.18 1.97
C ALA A 310 31.51 -3.97 2.80
N TYR A 311 32.75 -3.56 2.58
CA TYR A 311 33.39 -2.50 3.38
C TYR A 311 34.38 -1.65 2.57
N GLN A 312 34.68 -0.46 3.09
CA GLN A 312 35.67 0.46 2.53
C GLN A 312 36.35 1.23 3.66
N VAL A 313 37.67 1.39 3.54
CA VAL A 313 38.51 2.09 4.53
C VAL A 313 38.64 3.57 4.18
N TYR A 314 38.56 4.41 5.21
CA TYR A 314 38.69 5.86 5.19
C TYR A 314 39.80 6.30 6.15
N GLU A 315 40.42 7.44 5.86
CA GLU A 315 41.41 8.07 6.73
C GLU A 315 41.21 9.60 6.73
N GLY A 316 41.25 10.21 7.91
CA GLY A 316 41.04 11.65 8.07
C GLY A 316 41.61 12.19 9.38
N PRO A 317 41.23 13.42 9.78
CA PRO A 317 41.71 14.06 11.01
C PRO A 317 41.51 13.21 12.27
N SER A 318 40.44 12.41 12.31
CA SER A 318 40.08 11.51 13.42
C SER A 318 40.73 10.13 13.35
N GLY A 319 41.69 9.91 12.43
CA GLY A 319 42.37 8.63 12.22
C GLY A 319 41.72 7.76 11.16
N ALA A 320 41.88 6.43 11.31
CA ALA A 320 41.29 5.44 10.41
C ALA A 320 39.82 5.18 10.78
N ALA A 321 38.97 5.01 9.76
CA ALA A 321 37.57 4.69 9.90
C ALA A 321 37.10 3.72 8.81
N TYR A 322 35.96 3.08 9.02
CA TYR A 322 35.35 2.15 8.09
C TYR A 322 33.93 2.58 7.78
N ILE A 323 33.49 2.35 6.55
CA ILE A 323 32.06 2.16 6.27
C ILE A 323 31.89 0.68 5.91
N ALA A 324 30.92 0.01 6.53
CA ALA A 324 30.64 -1.40 6.29
C ALA A 324 29.15 -1.71 6.42
N GLY A 325 28.68 -2.73 5.71
CA GLY A 325 27.32 -3.25 5.78
C GLY A 325 27.25 -4.68 5.25
N SER A 326 26.14 -5.38 5.49
CA SER A 326 25.94 -6.68 4.85
C SER A 326 25.61 -6.50 3.37
N THR A 327 25.96 -7.48 2.54
CA THR A 327 25.64 -7.49 1.11
C THR A 327 24.14 -7.28 0.87
N ASP A 328 23.33 -7.85 1.75
CA ASP A 328 21.88 -7.94 1.60
C ASP A 328 21.21 -6.62 2.03
N ALA A 329 21.68 -5.98 3.11
CA ALA A 329 21.26 -4.64 3.49
C ALA A 329 21.66 -3.61 2.42
N ILE A 330 22.87 -3.70 1.88
CA ILE A 330 23.34 -2.84 0.79
C ILE A 330 22.51 -3.06 -0.48
N ALA A 331 22.17 -4.30 -0.82
CA ALA A 331 21.35 -4.62 -1.98
C ALA A 331 19.90 -4.11 -1.86
N ALA A 332 19.29 -4.25 -0.67
CA ALA A 332 17.96 -3.73 -0.38
C ALA A 332 17.94 -2.18 -0.45
N ALA A 333 18.91 -1.53 0.17
CA ALA A 333 18.99 -0.08 0.26
C ALA A 333 19.43 0.63 -1.04
N ALA A 334 20.13 -0.06 -1.94
CA ALA A 334 20.61 0.50 -3.21
C ALA A 334 19.48 1.11 -4.08
N ALA A 335 18.25 0.59 -3.96
CA ALA A 335 17.09 1.04 -4.73
C ALA A 335 16.44 2.35 -4.22
N THR A 336 16.99 3.00 -3.18
CA THR A 336 16.37 4.15 -2.50
C THR A 336 17.22 5.43 -2.62
N PRO A 337 17.07 6.26 -3.68
CA PRO A 337 17.94 7.43 -3.92
C PRO A 337 17.96 8.51 -2.83
N LYS A 338 16.92 8.58 -1.97
CA LYS A 338 16.84 9.53 -0.84
C LYS A 338 17.61 9.07 0.40
N TYR A 339 17.43 7.79 0.76
CA TYR A 339 17.97 7.15 1.98
C TYR A 339 18.45 5.73 1.66
N PRO A 340 19.58 5.56 0.94
CA PRO A 340 20.13 4.24 0.69
C PRO A 340 20.86 3.72 1.95
N GLU A 341 20.11 3.52 3.02
CA GLU A 341 20.63 3.12 4.33
C GLU A 341 20.83 1.60 4.44
N GLY A 342 22.05 1.15 4.15
CA GLY A 342 22.45 -0.26 4.27
C GLY A 342 23.89 -0.48 4.74
N ALA A 343 24.60 0.59 5.11
CA ALA A 343 25.97 0.55 5.61
C ALA A 343 26.18 1.63 6.67
N TYR A 344 27.02 1.35 7.67
CA TYR A 344 27.22 2.18 8.86
C TYR A 344 28.70 2.52 9.05
N ALA A 345 28.97 3.64 9.73
CA ALA A 345 30.31 4.16 9.93
C ALA A 345 30.89 3.74 11.29
N ILE A 346 32.07 3.10 11.28
CA ILE A 346 32.83 2.71 12.47
C ILE A 346 34.05 3.63 12.54
N ALA A 347 34.11 4.49 13.56
CA ALA A 347 35.09 5.57 13.67
C ALA A 347 35.68 5.72 15.09
N GLY A 348 36.75 6.51 15.21
CA GLY A 348 37.35 6.88 16.51
C GLY A 348 37.71 5.68 17.38
N LYS A 349 37.33 5.71 18.67
CA LYS A 349 37.66 4.63 19.62
C LYS A 349 37.02 3.28 19.29
N LEU A 350 35.89 3.25 18.59
CA LEU A 350 35.33 2.01 18.07
C LEU A 350 36.16 1.44 16.93
N ALA A 351 36.69 2.29 16.04
CA ALA A 351 37.61 1.85 15.00
C ALA A 351 38.95 1.35 15.58
N GLU A 352 39.53 2.04 16.58
CA GLU A 352 40.73 1.57 17.29
C GLU A 352 40.53 0.17 17.91
N ALA A 353 39.41 -0.04 18.61
CA ALA A 353 39.10 -1.32 19.23
C ALA A 353 38.75 -2.41 18.20
N PHE A 354 38.01 -2.09 17.14
CA PHE A 354 37.72 -3.00 16.02
C PHE A 354 39.01 -3.45 15.31
N ILE A 355 39.95 -2.53 15.08
CA ILE A 355 41.28 -2.83 14.52
C ILE A 355 42.03 -3.85 15.38
N SER A 356 41.87 -3.80 16.71
CA SER A 356 42.54 -4.74 17.64
C SER A 356 42.06 -6.20 17.57
N LEU A 357 40.94 -6.48 16.89
CA LEU A 357 40.34 -7.82 16.82
C LEU A 357 41.03 -8.79 15.82
N GLY A 358 41.89 -8.30 14.93
CA GLY A 358 42.56 -9.12 13.90
C GLY A 358 43.69 -8.38 13.18
N GLU A 359 44.56 -9.10 12.45
CA GLU A 359 45.65 -8.47 11.70
C GLU A 359 45.13 -7.84 10.39
N THR A 360 44.17 -8.50 9.73
CA THR A 360 43.52 -8.06 8.49
C THR A 360 42.04 -7.68 8.68
N ASP A 361 41.49 -6.87 7.77
CA ASP A 361 40.09 -6.45 7.82
C ASP A 361 39.11 -7.64 7.67
N ALA A 362 39.44 -8.60 6.81
CA ALA A 362 38.72 -9.85 6.65
C ALA A 362 38.59 -10.65 7.97
N GLU A 363 39.66 -10.72 8.76
CA GLU A 363 39.64 -11.41 10.06
C GLU A 363 38.78 -10.67 11.09
N ARG A 364 38.79 -9.33 11.08
CA ARG A 364 37.98 -8.50 11.99
C ARG A 364 36.49 -8.70 11.72
N PHE A 365 36.07 -8.58 10.46
CA PHE A 365 34.66 -8.82 10.07
C PHE A 365 34.24 -10.29 10.23
N ALA A 366 35.16 -11.26 10.17
CA ALA A 366 34.86 -12.65 10.50
C ALA A 366 34.64 -12.90 12.02
N VAL A 367 35.08 -11.99 12.89
CA VAL A 367 34.82 -12.02 14.35
C VAL A 367 33.53 -11.28 14.72
N THR A 368 33.24 -10.16 14.06
CA THR A 368 32.08 -9.30 14.40
C THR A 368 30.83 -9.55 13.58
N GLY A 369 30.96 -9.96 12.32
CA GLY A 369 29.95 -9.72 11.29
C GLY A 369 29.86 -8.24 10.90
N ALA A 370 28.87 -7.88 10.10
CA ALA A 370 28.59 -6.48 9.74
C ALA A 370 28.07 -5.67 10.96
N PRO A 371 28.28 -4.34 11.01
CA PRO A 371 27.54 -3.47 11.93
C PRO A 371 26.04 -3.48 11.56
N VAL A 372 25.16 -3.39 12.56
CA VAL A 372 23.69 -3.48 12.38
C VAL A 372 22.94 -2.15 12.60
N GLY A 373 23.68 -1.07 12.85
CA GLY A 373 23.14 0.27 13.10
C GLY A 373 24.26 1.26 13.40
N ASP A 374 23.91 2.51 13.70
CA ASP A 374 24.86 3.53 14.18
C ASP A 374 25.42 3.18 15.58
N ALA A 375 26.58 3.75 15.90
CA ALA A 375 27.14 3.70 17.25
C ALA A 375 26.31 4.54 18.25
N TYR A 376 26.32 4.16 19.53
CA TYR A 376 25.57 4.82 20.60
C TYR A 376 26.33 4.83 21.93
N GLU A 377 25.95 5.70 22.87
CA GLU A 377 26.49 5.69 24.24
C GLU A 377 25.61 4.89 25.21
N ALA A 378 26.23 4.05 26.04
CA ALA A 378 25.57 3.32 27.12
C ALA A 378 26.47 3.20 28.35
N GLU A 379 25.95 3.55 29.54
CA GLU A 379 26.66 3.49 30.83
C GLU A 379 28.00 4.27 30.89
N GLY A 380 28.23 5.24 30.00
CA GLY A 380 29.51 5.95 29.87
C GLY A 380 30.55 5.21 29.01
N LEU A 381 30.12 4.21 28.25
CA LEU A 381 30.87 3.54 27.20
C LEU A 381 30.31 3.92 25.83
N LEU A 382 31.18 3.99 24.83
CA LEU A 382 30.80 4.08 23.43
C LEU A 382 30.63 2.65 22.89
N CYS A 383 29.48 2.37 22.26
CA CYS A 383 29.06 1.04 21.85
C CYS A 383 28.81 0.96 20.34
N GLN A 384 29.21 -0.15 19.73
CA GLN A 384 28.76 -0.56 18.39
C GLN A 384 28.19 -1.98 18.49
N ASP A 385 26.97 -2.14 18.00
CA ASP A 385 26.40 -3.47 17.77
C ASP A 385 26.76 -3.98 16.38
N PHE A 386 27.21 -5.23 16.34
CA PHE A 386 27.46 -6.02 15.15
C PHE A 386 26.63 -7.31 15.20
N GLN A 387 26.51 -8.02 14.07
CA GLN A 387 25.73 -9.27 13.98
C GLN A 387 26.12 -10.35 15.02
N LEU A 388 27.37 -10.37 15.49
CA LEU A 388 27.89 -11.41 16.39
C LEU A 388 28.27 -10.92 17.80
N LEU A 389 28.39 -9.60 18.04
CA LEU A 389 28.75 -9.03 19.34
C LEU A 389 28.40 -7.54 19.49
N THR A 390 28.30 -7.08 20.74
CA THR A 390 28.39 -5.65 21.11
C THR A 390 29.83 -5.33 21.52
N LEU A 391 30.45 -4.33 20.89
CA LEU A 391 31.77 -3.82 21.27
C LEU A 391 31.60 -2.54 22.11
N ALA A 392 31.90 -2.60 23.41
CA ALA A 392 31.75 -1.49 24.34
C ALA A 392 33.11 -1.00 24.87
N VAL A 393 33.48 0.24 24.51
CA VAL A 393 34.77 0.86 24.85
C VAL A 393 34.60 2.06 25.77
N ASN A 394 35.53 2.28 26.71
CA ASN A 394 35.56 3.56 27.42
C ASN A 394 36.11 4.66 26.49
N PRO A 395 35.39 5.78 26.27
CA PRO A 395 35.78 6.79 25.29
C PRO A 395 37.08 7.53 25.63
N ASP A 396 37.39 7.71 26.93
CA ASP A 396 38.59 8.42 27.37
C ASP A 396 39.89 7.63 27.16
N THR A 397 39.84 6.31 27.37
CA THR A 397 41.03 5.43 27.43
C THR A 397 41.16 4.48 26.25
N GLY A 398 40.07 4.18 25.55
CA GLY A 398 40.02 3.10 24.56
C GLY A 398 40.02 1.69 25.16
N GLU A 399 39.91 1.52 26.49
CA GLU A 399 39.81 0.20 27.11
C GLU A 399 38.50 -0.51 26.72
N VAL A 400 38.59 -1.76 26.26
CA VAL A 400 37.43 -2.62 25.98
C VAL A 400 36.91 -3.17 27.30
N VAL A 401 35.83 -2.58 27.82
CA VAL A 401 35.38 -2.81 29.20
C VAL A 401 34.50 -4.07 29.31
N ARG A 402 33.69 -4.35 28.29
CA ARG A 402 32.69 -5.43 28.27
C ARG A 402 32.53 -6.00 26.87
N THR A 403 32.39 -7.33 26.77
CA THR A 403 32.22 -8.07 25.50
C THR A 403 31.17 -9.18 25.57
N SER A 404 30.39 -9.26 26.66
CA SER A 404 29.34 -10.27 26.83
C SER A 404 28.17 -9.67 27.60
N ASN A 405 27.03 -9.56 26.93
CA ASN A 405 25.72 -9.23 27.48
C ASN A 405 24.90 -10.51 27.79
N ASP A 406 25.55 -11.69 27.76
CA ASP A 406 24.88 -12.99 27.65
C ASP A 406 24.11 -13.40 28.92
N THR A 407 22.78 -13.44 28.76
CA THR A 407 21.80 -13.94 29.76
C THR A 407 21.15 -15.26 29.34
N ALA A 408 21.68 -15.95 28.32
CA ALA A 408 21.05 -17.13 27.75
C ALA A 408 21.08 -18.34 28.68
N LEU A 409 19.89 -18.89 28.97
CA LEU A 409 19.72 -20.22 29.52
C LEU A 409 19.77 -21.25 28.36
N MET A 410 20.95 -21.79 28.11
CA MET A 410 21.23 -22.66 26.96
C MET A 410 20.96 -24.13 27.28
N ASN A 411 20.56 -24.91 26.26
CA ASN A 411 20.49 -26.38 26.31
C ASN A 411 19.68 -26.95 27.51
N PHE A 412 18.60 -26.28 27.92
CA PHE A 412 17.76 -26.74 29.03
C PHE A 412 17.03 -28.03 28.65
N ALA A 413 17.23 -29.09 29.43
CA ALA A 413 16.69 -30.42 29.17
C ALA A 413 16.38 -31.18 30.47
N ILE A 414 15.50 -32.17 30.36
CA ILE A 414 15.12 -33.13 31.41
C ILE A 414 15.31 -34.54 30.83
N GLU A 415 15.79 -35.50 31.64
CA GLU A 415 16.01 -36.87 31.18
C GLU A 415 14.70 -37.51 30.68
N GLY A 416 14.72 -37.99 29.43
CA GLY A 416 13.54 -38.56 28.76
C GLY A 416 12.52 -37.55 28.23
N GLY A 417 12.73 -36.25 28.43
CA GLY A 417 11.82 -35.20 27.95
C GLY A 417 12.12 -34.70 26.52
N ARG A 418 11.12 -34.09 25.88
CA ARG A 418 11.27 -33.28 24.65
C ARG A 418 10.76 -31.85 24.90
N VAL A 419 11.41 -30.85 24.32
CA VAL A 419 10.88 -29.49 24.30
C VAL A 419 9.60 -29.45 23.44
N LEU A 420 8.65 -28.59 23.81
CA LEU A 420 7.46 -28.27 23.05
C LEU A 420 7.47 -26.78 22.68
N ASP A 421 7.60 -26.53 21.39
CA ASP A 421 7.34 -25.22 20.81
C ASP A 421 5.82 -24.95 20.76
N ASN A 422 5.42 -23.69 20.60
CA ASN A 422 4.04 -23.24 20.36
C ASN A 422 2.97 -23.55 21.44
N VAL A 423 3.35 -24.01 22.65
CA VAL A 423 2.40 -24.19 23.79
C VAL A 423 2.39 -23.01 24.78
N GLY A 424 2.86 -21.83 24.36
CA GLY A 424 2.92 -20.61 25.17
C GLY A 424 4.32 -20.27 25.69
N ASP A 425 4.45 -19.11 26.34
CA ASP A 425 5.75 -18.55 26.72
C ASP A 425 6.55 -19.41 27.71
N GLY A 426 7.86 -19.51 27.47
CA GLY A 426 8.80 -20.23 28.34
C GLY A 426 9.36 -21.52 27.73
N ILE A 427 10.02 -22.31 28.57
CA ILE A 427 10.63 -23.59 28.21
C ILE A 427 9.67 -24.70 28.63
N ASN A 428 8.82 -25.13 27.70
CA ASN A 428 7.84 -26.18 27.94
C ASN A 428 8.42 -27.54 27.55
N ILE A 429 8.33 -28.54 28.44
CA ILE A 429 8.95 -29.86 28.25
C ILE A 429 7.94 -30.97 28.49
N LEU A 430 7.68 -31.78 27.46
CA LEU A 430 6.91 -33.01 27.58
C LEU A 430 7.78 -34.15 28.13
N VAL A 431 7.34 -34.83 29.17
CA VAL A 431 7.95 -36.05 29.75
C VAL A 431 7.01 -37.25 29.63
N PRO A 432 7.49 -38.51 29.68
CA PRO A 432 6.63 -39.68 29.52
C PRO A 432 5.54 -39.82 30.60
N ALA A 433 4.43 -40.46 30.23
CA ALA A 433 3.37 -40.84 31.17
C ALA A 433 3.89 -41.64 32.37
N GLY A 434 3.50 -41.26 33.59
CA GLY A 434 3.94 -41.85 34.86
C GLY A 434 5.24 -41.28 35.43
N THR A 435 5.72 -40.13 34.92
CA THR A 435 6.93 -39.46 35.45
C THR A 435 6.64 -38.76 36.78
N ASP A 436 7.48 -38.98 37.80
CA ASP A 436 7.41 -38.25 39.07
C ASP A 436 7.94 -36.82 38.91
N LEU A 437 7.03 -35.84 38.85
CA LEU A 437 7.37 -34.43 38.67
C LEU A 437 7.99 -33.78 39.92
N THR A 438 7.89 -34.41 41.09
CA THR A 438 8.21 -33.77 42.39
C THR A 438 9.70 -33.70 42.71
N ASN A 439 10.55 -34.35 41.91
CA ASN A 439 11.98 -34.49 42.19
C ASN A 439 12.81 -34.69 40.89
N ILE A 440 12.62 -33.82 39.90
CA ILE A 440 13.35 -33.86 38.62
C ILE A 440 14.64 -33.05 38.72
N THR A 441 15.75 -33.58 38.19
CA THR A 441 17.01 -32.82 38.03
C THR A 441 17.20 -32.42 36.57
N PRO A 442 17.01 -31.13 36.19
CA PRO A 442 17.27 -30.66 34.83
C PRO A 442 18.77 -30.44 34.59
N THR A 443 19.15 -30.40 33.32
CA THR A 443 20.48 -30.00 32.85
C THR A 443 20.37 -28.77 31.96
N PHE A 444 21.27 -27.81 32.12
CA PHE A 444 21.35 -26.59 31.30
C PHE A 444 22.79 -26.04 31.33
N ALA A 445 23.07 -25.09 30.45
CA ALA A 445 24.30 -24.31 30.44
C ALA A 445 23.99 -22.81 30.47
N ILE A 446 24.92 -22.02 31.00
CA ILE A 446 24.95 -20.56 30.94
C ILE A 446 26.38 -20.11 30.63
N HIS A 447 26.56 -18.87 30.17
CA HIS A 447 27.89 -18.30 30.00
C HIS A 447 28.70 -18.37 31.32
N PRO A 448 30.01 -18.76 31.33
CA PRO A 448 30.74 -19.10 32.57
C PRO A 448 30.94 -17.97 33.59
N LYS A 449 30.58 -16.72 33.26
CA LYS A 449 30.59 -15.57 34.18
C LYS A 449 29.19 -15.13 34.63
N SER A 450 28.14 -15.68 34.04
CA SER A 450 26.75 -15.40 34.39
C SER A 450 26.32 -16.28 35.57
N ALA A 451 25.27 -15.90 36.29
CA ALA A 451 24.70 -16.61 37.43
C ALA A 451 23.25 -17.04 37.15
N VAL A 452 22.74 -18.06 37.86
CA VAL A 452 21.36 -18.55 37.70
C VAL A 452 20.76 -19.01 39.02
N GLN A 453 19.46 -18.74 39.21
CA GLN A 453 18.65 -19.19 40.35
C GLN A 453 17.28 -19.70 39.82
N PRO A 454 16.79 -20.90 40.22
CA PRO A 454 17.45 -21.87 41.09
C PRO A 454 18.71 -22.49 40.47
N ALA A 455 19.68 -22.80 41.32
CA ALA A 455 20.89 -23.48 40.92
C ALA A 455 20.62 -24.96 40.54
N ALA A 456 21.50 -25.53 39.72
CA ALA A 456 21.36 -26.91 39.23
C ALA A 456 21.27 -27.94 40.37
N GLY A 457 20.19 -28.72 40.37
CA GLY A 457 19.84 -29.71 41.38
C GLY A 457 18.38 -30.16 41.23
N PRO A 458 17.88 -31.07 42.07
CA PRO A 458 16.48 -31.51 42.01
C PRO A 458 15.51 -30.36 42.31
N GLN A 459 14.45 -30.27 41.52
CA GLN A 459 13.33 -29.34 41.68
C GLN A 459 12.00 -30.08 41.57
N ASP A 460 10.96 -29.47 42.13
CA ASP A 460 9.56 -29.89 41.97
C ASP A 460 8.95 -29.12 40.80
N PHE A 461 8.45 -29.83 39.78
CA PHE A 461 7.76 -29.28 38.63
C PHE A 461 6.29 -29.75 38.56
N SER A 462 5.65 -30.01 39.71
CA SER A 462 4.18 -30.17 39.75
C SER A 462 3.44 -28.89 39.35
N GLU A 463 4.13 -27.74 39.43
CA GLU A 463 3.73 -26.41 39.00
C GLU A 463 4.90 -25.77 38.19
N PRO A 464 4.68 -24.71 37.39
CA PRO A 464 5.75 -24.06 36.63
C PRO A 464 6.85 -23.43 37.52
N VAL A 465 8.11 -23.51 37.06
CA VAL A 465 9.30 -23.06 37.81
C VAL A 465 10.06 -21.97 37.05
N THR A 466 10.24 -20.80 37.64
CA THR A 466 11.01 -19.69 37.04
C THR A 466 12.50 -19.79 37.34
N TYR A 467 13.32 -19.66 36.29
CA TYR A 467 14.78 -19.52 36.34
C TYR A 467 15.19 -18.10 35.96
N THR A 468 15.86 -17.38 36.87
CA THR A 468 16.44 -16.06 36.60
C THR A 468 17.93 -16.22 36.28
N VAL A 469 18.37 -15.79 35.09
CA VAL A 469 19.79 -15.73 34.69
C VAL A 469 20.26 -14.28 34.73
N THR A 470 21.40 -14.02 35.36
CA THR A 470 22.04 -12.68 35.47
C THR A 470 23.41 -12.69 34.82
N SER A 471 23.69 -11.75 33.91
CA SER A 471 24.99 -11.65 33.22
C SER A 471 26.07 -10.96 34.08
N GLU A 472 27.33 -11.00 33.64
CA GLU A 472 28.44 -10.22 34.25
C GLU A 472 28.13 -8.71 34.32
N LEU A 473 27.21 -8.23 33.47
CA LEU A 473 26.83 -6.82 33.41
C LEU A 473 25.76 -6.43 34.45
N GLY A 474 25.15 -7.41 35.12
CA GLY A 474 24.02 -7.22 36.06
C GLY A 474 22.63 -7.29 35.42
N VAL A 475 22.56 -7.32 34.08
CA VAL A 475 21.30 -7.53 33.34
C VAL A 475 20.76 -8.93 33.68
N SER A 476 19.46 -9.03 33.96
CA SER A 476 18.82 -10.30 34.32
C SER A 476 17.64 -10.61 33.41
N LYS A 477 17.45 -11.89 33.07
CA LYS A 477 16.34 -12.41 32.27
C LYS A 477 15.70 -13.60 32.97
N GLU A 478 14.38 -13.69 32.94
CA GLU A 478 13.62 -14.80 33.51
C GLU A 478 13.14 -15.78 32.43
N TYR A 479 13.12 -17.05 32.81
CA TYR A 479 12.74 -18.19 31.99
C TYR A 479 11.77 -19.05 32.80
N VAL A 480 10.47 -19.01 32.48
CA VAL A 480 9.48 -19.94 33.08
C VAL A 480 9.67 -21.31 32.44
N VAL A 481 9.72 -22.37 33.25
CA VAL A 481 9.85 -23.76 32.79
C VAL A 481 8.61 -24.54 33.22
N THR A 482 7.92 -25.15 32.26
CA THR A 482 6.72 -25.96 32.51
C THR A 482 7.00 -27.41 32.12
N VAL A 483 6.69 -28.37 32.98
CA VAL A 483 6.82 -29.80 32.66
C VAL A 483 5.45 -30.42 32.48
N ILE A 484 5.27 -31.14 31.38
CA ILE A 484 3.99 -31.68 30.92
C ILE A 484 4.13 -33.21 30.82
N GLU A 485 3.40 -33.95 31.66
CA GLU A 485 3.32 -35.41 31.56
C GLU A 485 2.49 -35.84 30.33
N ASP A 486 3.02 -36.64 29.41
CA ASP A 486 2.29 -37.08 28.22
C ASP A 486 1.04 -37.91 28.55
N GLY A 487 -0.04 -37.69 27.79
CA GLY A 487 -1.36 -38.27 28.03
C GLY A 487 -2.48 -37.23 28.14
N PRO A 488 -3.72 -37.65 28.48
CA PRO A 488 -4.94 -36.84 28.32
C PRO A 488 -5.10 -35.67 29.30
N GLY A 489 -4.20 -35.48 30.27
CA GLY A 489 -4.31 -34.46 31.32
C GLY A 489 -5.43 -34.75 32.32
N SER A 490 -5.86 -33.71 33.05
CA SER A 490 -7.06 -33.79 33.86
C SER A 490 -8.32 -33.73 32.98
N ALA A 491 -9.48 -34.09 33.55
CA ALA A 491 -10.76 -33.92 32.87
C ALA A 491 -11.12 -32.45 32.60
N GLU A 492 -10.50 -31.51 33.32
CA GLU A 492 -10.64 -30.07 33.14
C GLU A 492 -9.77 -29.59 31.96
N ASP A 493 -8.52 -30.06 31.86
CA ASP A 493 -7.63 -29.75 30.74
C ASP A 493 -8.19 -30.24 29.40
N ALA A 494 -8.66 -31.49 29.38
CA ALA A 494 -9.26 -32.10 28.19
C ALA A 494 -10.55 -31.38 27.76
N ALA A 495 -11.34 -30.86 28.70
CA ALA A 495 -12.56 -30.10 28.39
C ALA A 495 -12.24 -28.70 27.83
N ALA A 496 -11.26 -28.00 28.41
CA ALA A 496 -10.81 -26.70 27.95
C ALA A 496 -10.22 -26.77 26.52
N ALA A 497 -9.32 -27.75 26.28
CA ALA A 497 -8.70 -27.95 24.98
C ALA A 497 -9.71 -28.38 23.89
N ALA A 498 -10.69 -29.22 24.24
CA ALA A 498 -11.73 -29.64 23.30
C ALA A 498 -12.66 -28.48 22.87
N ALA A 499 -12.98 -27.56 23.78
CA ALA A 499 -13.78 -26.38 23.47
C ALA A 499 -13.10 -25.48 22.42
N VAL A 500 -11.79 -25.22 22.61
CA VAL A 500 -11.01 -24.42 21.65
C VAL A 500 -10.82 -25.17 20.33
N SER A 501 -10.53 -26.47 20.36
CA SER A 501 -10.44 -27.28 19.13
C SER A 501 -11.72 -27.19 18.29
N GLN A 502 -12.89 -27.25 18.93
CA GLN A 502 -14.18 -27.12 18.26
C GLN A 502 -14.41 -25.70 17.68
N ALA A 503 -13.85 -24.64 18.28
CA ALA A 503 -13.91 -23.29 17.72
C ALA A 503 -12.99 -23.15 16.49
N ILE A 504 -11.79 -23.72 16.53
CA ILE A 504 -10.84 -23.78 15.41
C ILE A 504 -11.45 -24.53 14.22
N ASP A 505 -12.13 -25.66 14.47
CA ASP A 505 -12.85 -26.44 13.45
C ASP A 505 -14.02 -25.69 12.77
N GLN A 506 -14.39 -24.50 13.26
CA GLN A 506 -15.42 -23.64 12.67
C GLN A 506 -14.85 -22.43 11.92
N LEU A 507 -13.52 -22.25 11.86
CA LEU A 507 -12.91 -21.15 11.13
C LEU A 507 -12.90 -21.40 9.60
N PRO A 508 -13.11 -20.36 8.78
CA PRO A 508 -13.08 -20.50 7.33
C PRO A 508 -11.64 -20.69 6.81
N ALA A 509 -11.48 -21.55 5.79
CA ALA A 509 -10.18 -21.82 5.17
C ALA A 509 -9.63 -20.62 4.37
N GLU A 510 -10.52 -19.78 3.85
CA GLU A 510 -10.22 -18.48 3.25
C GLU A 510 -11.04 -17.41 4.00
N PRO A 511 -10.52 -16.82 5.08
CA PRO A 511 -11.18 -15.72 5.77
C PRO A 511 -11.44 -14.52 4.88
N ILE A 512 -12.48 -13.77 5.23
CA ILE A 512 -12.77 -12.41 4.77
C ILE A 512 -12.80 -11.46 5.98
N HIS A 513 -12.98 -10.16 5.77
CA HIS A 513 -13.01 -9.21 6.88
C HIS A 513 -14.13 -9.47 7.90
N GLY A 514 -15.26 -10.02 7.45
CA GLY A 514 -16.39 -10.38 8.33
C GLY A 514 -16.08 -11.49 9.35
N ASP A 515 -15.03 -12.28 9.15
CA ASP A 515 -14.69 -13.41 10.02
C ASP A 515 -13.81 -13.01 11.22
N ALA A 516 -13.31 -11.76 11.23
CA ALA A 516 -12.33 -11.26 12.19
C ALA A 516 -12.69 -11.58 13.65
N ALA A 517 -13.92 -11.24 14.06
CA ALA A 517 -14.37 -11.43 15.44
C ALA A 517 -14.46 -12.91 15.86
N GLN A 518 -14.65 -13.85 14.93
CA GLN A 518 -14.65 -15.28 15.23
C GLN A 518 -13.22 -15.82 15.37
N ILE A 519 -12.31 -15.37 14.50
CA ILE A 519 -10.89 -15.74 14.53
C ILE A 519 -10.23 -15.20 15.80
N GLU A 520 -10.39 -13.91 16.10
CA GLU A 520 -9.84 -13.25 17.29
C GLU A 520 -10.40 -13.82 18.59
N GLN A 521 -11.71 -14.15 18.64
CA GLN A 521 -12.28 -14.85 19.80
C GLN A 521 -11.71 -16.26 19.97
N THR A 522 -11.41 -16.97 18.88
CA THR A 522 -10.80 -18.31 18.93
C THR A 522 -9.34 -18.22 19.37
N GLU A 523 -8.62 -17.17 18.95
CA GLU A 523 -7.28 -16.86 19.45
C GLU A 523 -7.29 -16.50 20.94
N GLU A 524 -8.17 -15.60 21.41
CA GLU A 524 -8.26 -15.24 22.84
C GLU A 524 -8.51 -16.48 23.70
N GLN A 525 -9.44 -17.35 23.28
CA GLN A 525 -9.71 -18.61 23.96
C GLN A 525 -8.51 -19.56 23.95
N TYR A 526 -7.77 -19.65 22.84
CA TYR A 526 -6.54 -20.45 22.75
C TYR A 526 -5.43 -19.88 23.63
N LEU A 527 -5.18 -18.56 23.59
CA LEU A 527 -4.13 -17.89 24.35
C LEU A 527 -4.37 -17.97 25.86
N ALA A 528 -5.63 -17.95 26.31
CA ALA A 528 -6.01 -18.11 27.71
C ALA A 528 -5.72 -19.52 28.30
N LEU A 529 -5.50 -20.54 27.45
CA LEU A 529 -5.17 -21.89 27.91
C LEU A 529 -3.77 -21.99 28.54
N THR A 530 -3.64 -22.84 29.55
CA THR A 530 -2.32 -23.21 30.11
C THR A 530 -1.48 -23.99 29.09
N PRO A 531 -0.14 -24.07 29.22
CA PRO A 531 0.68 -24.91 28.34
C PRO A 531 0.26 -26.38 28.32
N ARG A 532 -0.27 -26.89 29.44
CA ARG A 532 -0.86 -28.24 29.53
C ARG A 532 -2.07 -28.39 28.61
N GLN A 533 -2.92 -27.38 28.56
CA GLN A 533 -4.14 -27.37 27.76
C GLN A 533 -3.83 -27.12 26.28
N LYS A 534 -2.92 -26.20 25.95
CA LYS A 534 -2.45 -25.95 24.57
C LYS A 534 -1.88 -27.21 23.91
N TYR A 535 -1.15 -28.05 24.65
CA TYR A 535 -0.67 -29.36 24.17
C TYR A 535 -1.80 -30.34 23.77
N LEU A 536 -3.02 -30.15 24.28
CA LEU A 536 -4.18 -31.02 24.02
C LEU A 536 -5.12 -30.47 22.93
N VAL A 537 -4.89 -29.25 22.44
CA VAL A 537 -5.69 -28.64 21.36
C VAL A 537 -5.35 -29.30 20.03
N GLN A 538 -6.38 -29.52 19.20
CA GLN A 538 -6.24 -30.09 17.86
C GLN A 538 -6.36 -29.00 16.79
N ASN A 539 -5.80 -29.26 15.61
CA ASN A 539 -5.93 -28.43 14.40
C ASN A 539 -5.41 -26.98 14.54
N THR A 540 -4.51 -26.70 15.49
CA THR A 540 -3.92 -25.36 15.73
C THR A 540 -3.36 -24.67 14.49
N ASP A 541 -2.87 -25.44 13.51
CA ASP A 541 -2.35 -24.91 12.25
C ASP A 541 -3.41 -24.12 11.46
N ALA A 542 -4.69 -24.49 11.59
CA ALA A 542 -5.81 -23.77 10.96
C ALA A 542 -6.10 -22.43 11.65
N LEU A 543 -5.90 -22.33 12.98
CA LEU A 543 -6.01 -21.06 13.71
C LEU A 543 -4.89 -20.09 13.27
N TYR A 544 -3.65 -20.57 13.21
CA TYR A 544 -2.53 -19.74 12.78
C TYR A 544 -2.67 -19.30 11.30
N ALA A 545 -3.12 -20.18 10.41
CA ALA A 545 -3.40 -19.82 9.02
C ALA A 545 -4.57 -18.84 8.86
N ALA A 546 -5.58 -18.89 9.73
CA ALA A 546 -6.67 -17.92 9.73
C ALA A 546 -6.22 -16.55 10.25
N LEU A 547 -5.37 -16.51 11.28
CA LEU A 547 -4.77 -15.28 11.83
C LEU A 547 -3.82 -14.60 10.83
N GLU A 548 -2.94 -15.36 10.16
CA GLU A 548 -2.03 -14.83 9.13
C GLU A 548 -2.82 -14.15 7.99
N LYS A 549 -3.91 -14.77 7.54
CA LYS A 549 -4.80 -14.19 6.51
C LYS A 549 -5.58 -12.99 7.03
N LEU A 550 -6.03 -13.00 8.29
CA LEU A 550 -6.72 -11.87 8.90
C LEU A 550 -5.81 -10.63 9.03
N GLU A 551 -4.54 -10.79 9.42
CA GLU A 551 -3.58 -9.70 9.46
C GLU A 551 -3.25 -9.17 8.05
N ALA A 552 -3.13 -10.04 7.05
CA ALA A 552 -2.97 -9.63 5.65
C ALA A 552 -4.16 -8.80 5.15
N LEU A 553 -5.40 -9.17 5.50
CA LEU A 553 -6.61 -8.40 5.19
C LEU A 553 -6.63 -7.05 5.94
N LYS A 554 -6.28 -7.02 7.23
CA LYS A 554 -6.20 -5.77 8.03
C LYS A 554 -5.22 -4.75 7.45
N ALA A 555 -4.13 -5.23 6.81
CA ALA A 555 -3.12 -4.37 6.20
C ALA A 555 -3.60 -3.66 4.92
N ASP A 556 -4.64 -4.15 4.24
CA ASP A 556 -5.16 -3.56 3.00
C ASP A 556 -5.88 -2.23 3.28
N LYS A 557 -5.62 -1.21 2.46
CA LYS A 557 -6.13 0.16 2.65
C LYS A 557 -7.23 0.54 1.66
N ILE A 558 -8.23 1.27 2.13
CA ILE A 558 -9.27 1.87 1.28
C ILE A 558 -8.70 3.14 0.65
N ARG A 559 -8.52 3.14 -0.67
CA ARG A 559 -7.89 4.24 -1.42
C ARG A 559 -8.92 5.28 -1.82
N VAL A 560 -8.66 6.55 -1.48
CA VAL A 560 -9.55 7.69 -1.74
C VAL A 560 -8.84 8.71 -2.64
N ALA A 561 -9.39 8.96 -3.82
CA ALA A 561 -8.89 10.01 -4.72
C ALA A 561 -9.72 11.29 -4.58
N CYS A 562 -9.13 12.36 -4.06
CA CYS A 562 -9.75 13.69 -4.01
C CYS A 562 -9.33 14.52 -5.23
N ILE A 563 -10.22 14.65 -6.20
CA ILE A 563 -10.03 15.38 -7.46
C ILE A 563 -10.67 16.76 -7.35
N GLY A 564 -10.01 17.81 -7.84
CA GLY A 564 -10.64 19.13 -7.89
C GLY A 564 -9.76 20.27 -8.38
N ASP A 565 -10.19 21.48 -8.09
CA ASP A 565 -9.45 22.70 -8.42
C ASP A 565 -8.53 23.18 -7.28
N SER A 566 -8.23 24.48 -7.19
CA SER A 566 -7.44 25.09 -6.12
C SER A 566 -8.00 24.79 -4.73
N ILE A 567 -9.32 24.64 -4.62
CA ILE A 567 -9.95 24.27 -3.35
C ILE A 567 -9.53 22.86 -2.94
N THR A 568 -9.35 21.92 -3.87
CA THR A 568 -8.83 20.58 -3.53
C THR A 568 -7.31 20.57 -3.36
N GLU A 569 -6.54 21.33 -4.16
CA GLU A 569 -5.07 21.38 -4.05
C GLU A 569 -4.60 21.92 -2.68
N GLY A 570 -5.32 22.91 -2.12
CA GLY A 570 -5.04 23.50 -0.80
C GLY A 570 -4.55 24.96 -0.84
N ASP A 571 -5.01 25.74 -1.82
CA ASP A 571 -4.75 27.18 -1.96
C ASP A 571 -5.41 27.96 -0.81
N LEU A 572 -4.69 28.89 -0.19
CA LEU A 572 -5.18 29.71 0.94
C LEU A 572 -5.75 31.08 0.52
N GLY A 573 -5.75 31.40 -0.79
CA GLY A 573 -6.35 32.61 -1.36
C GLY A 573 -5.38 33.75 -1.68
N ASP A 574 -4.09 33.57 -1.39
CA ASP A 574 -2.96 34.41 -1.83
C ASP A 574 -2.09 33.73 -2.90
N GLY A 575 -2.38 32.46 -3.23
CA GLY A 575 -1.62 31.64 -4.17
C GLY A 575 -0.60 30.71 -3.51
N ASP A 576 -0.43 30.77 -2.18
CA ASP A 576 0.35 29.77 -1.45
C ASP A 576 -0.53 28.52 -1.19
N VAL A 577 -0.17 27.41 -1.84
CA VAL A 577 -0.69 26.08 -1.52
C VAL A 577 0.09 25.52 -0.34
N VAL A 578 -0.60 25.15 0.74
CA VAL A 578 0.02 24.47 1.90
C VAL A 578 -0.61 23.09 2.04
N PRO A 579 0.01 22.02 1.48
CA PRO A 579 -0.61 20.69 1.36
C PRO A 579 -1.14 20.12 2.69
N ALA A 580 -0.37 20.29 3.77
CA ALA A 580 -0.75 19.89 5.13
C ALA A 580 -2.04 20.55 5.66
N THR A 581 -2.54 21.59 5.00
CA THR A 581 -3.79 22.27 5.36
C THR A 581 -4.93 22.00 4.38
N SER A 582 -4.68 21.32 3.25
CA SER A 582 -5.72 20.92 2.30
C SER A 582 -6.76 20.00 2.94
N TYR A 583 -8.02 20.02 2.46
CA TYR A 583 -9.02 19.08 3.02
C TYR A 583 -8.67 17.60 2.80
N PRO A 584 -8.03 17.15 1.69
CA PRO A 584 -7.67 15.73 1.54
C PRO A 584 -6.64 15.28 2.58
N THR A 585 -5.65 16.12 2.93
CA THR A 585 -4.66 15.79 3.96
C THR A 585 -5.29 15.81 5.36
N GLN A 586 -6.14 16.78 5.68
CA GLN A 586 -6.88 16.76 6.96
C GLN A 586 -7.89 15.59 7.02
N LEU A 587 -8.44 15.14 5.88
CA LEU A 587 -9.29 13.95 5.79
C LEU A 587 -8.48 12.66 6.04
N GLN A 588 -7.25 12.55 5.53
CA GLN A 588 -6.33 11.45 5.85
C GLN A 588 -6.10 11.34 7.37
N GLU A 589 -5.85 12.46 8.05
CA GLU A 589 -5.68 12.49 9.51
C GLU A 589 -6.95 12.07 10.27
N MET A 590 -8.14 12.46 9.77
CA MET A 590 -9.42 12.14 10.41
C MET A 590 -9.92 10.71 10.14
N LEU A 591 -9.45 10.06 9.07
CA LEU A 591 -9.80 8.67 8.70
C LEU A 591 -8.77 7.64 9.20
N GLY A 592 -7.52 8.06 9.43
CA GLY A 592 -6.47 7.20 9.98
C GLY A 592 -5.92 6.17 8.98
N GLU A 593 -5.10 5.25 9.49
CA GLU A 593 -4.20 4.42 8.69
C GLU A 593 -4.89 3.41 7.76
N ARG A 594 -6.16 3.07 8.03
CA ARG A 594 -6.99 2.17 7.21
C ARG A 594 -7.39 2.77 5.86
N TYR A 595 -7.30 4.08 5.71
CA TYR A 595 -7.54 4.79 4.45
C TYR A 595 -6.23 5.33 3.88
N GLU A 596 -6.14 5.38 2.55
CA GLU A 596 -5.10 6.13 1.84
C GLU A 596 -5.75 7.23 0.99
N VAL A 597 -5.78 8.45 1.53
CA VAL A 597 -6.36 9.62 0.85
C VAL A 597 -5.27 10.37 0.09
N ARG A 598 -5.41 10.42 -1.24
CA ARG A 598 -4.48 11.14 -2.13
C ARG A 598 -5.15 12.37 -2.74
N ASN A 599 -4.39 13.47 -2.76
CA ASN A 599 -4.81 14.75 -3.32
C ASN A 599 -4.46 14.83 -4.82
N PHE A 600 -5.46 15.06 -5.65
CA PHE A 600 -5.39 15.29 -7.08
C PHE A 600 -6.12 16.61 -7.44
N GLY A 601 -5.97 17.64 -6.61
CA GLY A 601 -6.46 19.00 -6.90
C GLY A 601 -5.50 19.80 -7.77
N LYS A 602 -6.02 20.76 -8.57
CA LYS A 602 -5.15 21.72 -9.29
C LYS A 602 -5.66 23.15 -9.41
N CYS A 603 -4.84 24.12 -9.03
CA CYS A 603 -5.19 25.53 -8.99
C CYS A 603 -5.63 26.10 -10.36
N GLY A 604 -6.69 26.91 -10.34
CA GLY A 604 -7.21 27.65 -11.49
C GLY A 604 -7.85 26.81 -12.61
N ILE A 605 -7.88 25.49 -12.47
CA ILE A 605 -8.30 24.55 -13.51
C ILE A 605 -9.83 24.51 -13.68
N CYS A 606 -10.26 24.34 -14.93
CA CYS A 606 -11.64 24.10 -15.34
C CYS A 606 -11.86 22.60 -15.63
N LEU A 607 -13.10 22.13 -15.49
CA LEU A 607 -13.50 20.81 -15.95
C LEU A 607 -13.63 20.74 -17.48
N SER A 608 -14.25 21.73 -18.11
CA SER A 608 -14.69 21.63 -19.51
C SER A 608 -13.51 21.41 -20.46
N ARG A 609 -13.67 20.48 -21.42
CA ARG A 609 -12.62 20.12 -22.40
C ARG A 609 -12.21 21.28 -23.30
N SER A 610 -13.13 22.21 -23.53
CA SER A 610 -12.99 23.39 -24.37
C SER A 610 -12.44 24.63 -23.64
N ALA A 611 -12.13 24.53 -22.34
CA ALA A 611 -11.54 25.61 -21.57
C ALA A 611 -10.03 25.77 -21.81
N ASP A 612 -9.52 27.00 -21.76
CA ASP A 612 -8.08 27.31 -21.91
C ASP A 612 -7.18 26.59 -20.89
N TYR A 613 -7.75 26.17 -19.76
CA TYR A 613 -7.08 25.49 -18.63
C TYR A 613 -7.93 24.30 -18.20
N SER A 614 -7.85 23.18 -18.94
CA SER A 614 -8.75 22.04 -18.78
C SER A 614 -8.09 20.85 -18.07
N TYR A 615 -8.75 20.32 -17.02
CA TYR A 615 -8.24 19.26 -16.14
C TYR A 615 -7.85 17.98 -16.90
N TRP A 616 -8.56 17.68 -17.99
CA TRP A 616 -8.30 16.56 -18.90
C TRP A 616 -6.86 16.46 -19.44
N ASN A 617 -6.11 17.57 -19.44
CA ASN A 617 -4.75 17.64 -19.95
C ASN A 617 -3.68 17.60 -18.84
N LEU A 618 -4.07 17.32 -17.59
CA LEU A 618 -3.17 17.30 -16.43
C LEU A 618 -2.62 15.90 -16.12
N PRO A 619 -1.36 15.79 -15.65
CA PRO A 619 -0.85 14.55 -15.03
C PRO A 619 -1.73 14.07 -13.88
N GLU A 620 -2.31 14.99 -13.10
CA GLU A 620 -3.24 14.71 -12.00
C GLU A 620 -4.54 14.02 -12.45
N PHE A 621 -4.90 14.07 -13.75
CA PHE A 621 -6.01 13.29 -14.30
C PHE A 621 -5.63 11.84 -14.60
N GLN A 622 -4.39 11.58 -15.00
CA GLN A 622 -3.88 10.23 -15.24
C GLN A 622 -3.54 9.54 -13.92
N ALA A 623 -2.84 10.23 -13.01
CA ALA A 623 -2.39 9.66 -11.74
C ALA A 623 -3.54 9.23 -10.80
N SER A 624 -4.68 9.93 -10.85
CA SER A 624 -5.90 9.55 -10.11
C SER A 624 -6.57 8.29 -10.66
N GLN A 625 -6.38 7.97 -11.94
CA GLN A 625 -6.84 6.73 -12.57
C GLN A 625 -5.86 5.58 -12.29
N GLU A 626 -4.55 5.83 -12.41
CA GLU A 626 -3.48 4.86 -12.12
C GLU A 626 -3.42 4.45 -10.64
N PHE A 627 -3.89 5.30 -9.72
CA PHE A 627 -4.07 4.96 -8.30
C PHE A 627 -5.12 3.86 -8.06
N GLN A 628 -6.01 3.61 -9.05
CA GLN A 628 -7.09 2.64 -8.99
C GLN A 628 -7.94 2.79 -7.69
N PRO A 629 -8.43 4.01 -7.37
CA PRO A 629 -9.09 4.30 -6.10
C PRO A 629 -10.34 3.44 -5.86
N ASP A 630 -10.64 3.17 -4.60
CA ASP A 630 -11.85 2.46 -4.15
C ASP A 630 -13.01 3.45 -3.89
N ILE A 631 -12.68 4.72 -3.60
CA ILE A 631 -13.58 5.87 -3.46
C ILE A 631 -13.00 7.07 -4.24
N VAL A 632 -13.83 7.79 -5.00
CA VAL A 632 -13.45 9.02 -5.72
C VAL A 632 -14.34 10.18 -5.26
N ILE A 633 -13.73 11.33 -4.96
CA ILE A 633 -14.42 12.57 -4.62
C ILE A 633 -14.07 13.61 -5.69
N ILE A 634 -15.06 14.13 -6.43
CA ILE A 634 -14.85 15.09 -7.52
C ILE A 634 -15.45 16.44 -7.15
N MET A 635 -14.61 17.46 -6.97
CA MET A 635 -15.03 18.86 -6.74
C MET A 635 -14.43 19.76 -7.83
N LEU A 636 -15.01 19.71 -9.03
CA LEU A 636 -14.67 20.54 -10.19
C LEU A 636 -15.88 21.34 -10.70
N GLY A 637 -15.61 22.52 -11.26
CA GLY A 637 -16.60 23.41 -11.89
C GLY A 637 -16.46 24.90 -11.52
N THR A 638 -15.71 25.22 -10.47
CA THR A 638 -15.63 26.57 -9.88
C THR A 638 -14.96 27.59 -10.81
N ASN A 639 -14.04 27.16 -11.67
CA ASN A 639 -13.31 28.06 -12.60
C ASN A 639 -13.91 28.09 -14.01
N ASP A 640 -14.75 27.13 -14.38
CA ASP A 640 -15.52 27.12 -15.63
C ASP A 640 -16.48 28.31 -15.72
N VAL A 641 -16.99 28.76 -14.57
CA VAL A 641 -17.85 29.94 -14.43
C VAL A 641 -17.08 31.27 -14.30
N TRP A 642 -15.76 31.23 -14.13
CA TRP A 642 -14.96 32.43 -13.85
C TRP A 642 -14.86 33.40 -15.04
N GLY A 643 -14.95 34.70 -14.77
CA GLY A 643 -14.50 35.75 -15.69
C GLY A 643 -15.24 35.79 -17.04
N GLY A 644 -16.50 35.35 -17.09
CA GLY A 644 -17.33 35.32 -18.30
C GLY A 644 -17.14 34.09 -19.20
N ARG A 645 -16.17 33.21 -18.89
CA ARG A 645 -15.90 31.93 -19.60
C ARG A 645 -17.16 31.09 -19.79
N TRP A 646 -18.04 31.09 -18.78
CA TRP A 646 -19.29 30.32 -18.76
C TRP A 646 -20.12 30.42 -20.04
N SER A 647 -20.19 31.60 -20.64
CA SER A 647 -20.98 31.84 -21.86
C SER A 647 -20.53 31.01 -23.08
N GLY A 648 -19.28 30.54 -23.10
CA GLY A 648 -18.77 29.60 -24.09
C GLY A 648 -18.82 28.13 -23.66
N LEU A 649 -18.62 27.85 -22.36
CA LEU A 649 -18.47 26.47 -21.83
C LEU A 649 -19.79 25.81 -21.43
N ARG A 650 -20.78 26.59 -20.96
CA ARG A 650 -22.05 26.11 -20.38
C ARG A 650 -22.77 25.02 -21.20
N ASN A 651 -22.68 25.09 -22.53
CA ASN A 651 -23.40 24.19 -23.43
C ASN A 651 -22.68 22.85 -23.67
N THR A 652 -21.43 22.68 -23.22
CA THR A 652 -20.71 21.39 -23.24
C THR A 652 -20.34 20.88 -21.84
N PHE A 653 -20.35 21.74 -20.82
CA PHE A 653 -19.97 21.39 -19.45
C PHE A 653 -20.71 20.15 -18.89
N GLU A 654 -22.02 20.01 -19.12
CA GLU A 654 -22.81 18.86 -18.65
C GLU A 654 -22.42 17.54 -19.36
N SER A 655 -22.13 17.58 -20.67
CA SER A 655 -21.59 16.41 -21.39
C SER A 655 -20.14 16.11 -21.04
N ASP A 656 -19.31 17.15 -20.85
CA ASP A 656 -17.92 17.01 -20.41
C ASP A 656 -17.87 16.31 -19.03
N TYR A 657 -18.69 16.75 -18.06
CA TYR A 657 -18.76 16.13 -16.73
C TYR A 657 -19.22 14.67 -16.79
N THR A 658 -20.22 14.37 -17.61
CA THR A 658 -20.75 13.00 -17.79
C THR A 658 -19.65 12.07 -18.32
N GLU A 659 -18.89 12.50 -19.33
CA GLU A 659 -17.79 11.71 -19.88
C GLU A 659 -16.61 11.61 -18.89
N PHE A 660 -16.35 12.65 -18.09
CA PHE A 660 -15.30 12.65 -17.05
C PHE A 660 -15.59 11.62 -15.95
N VAL A 661 -16.82 11.57 -15.46
CA VAL A 661 -17.26 10.59 -14.43
C VAL A 661 -17.21 9.17 -14.97
N ASN A 662 -17.69 8.95 -16.20
CA ASN A 662 -17.72 7.62 -16.80
C ASN A 662 -16.32 6.97 -16.94
N ILE A 663 -15.27 7.78 -17.13
CA ILE A 663 -13.87 7.28 -17.13
C ILE A 663 -13.44 6.74 -15.76
N TYR A 664 -13.89 7.36 -14.67
CA TYR A 664 -13.66 6.81 -13.32
C TYR A 664 -14.54 5.60 -13.04
N LYS A 665 -15.75 5.51 -13.62
CA LYS A 665 -16.59 4.31 -13.53
C LYS A 665 -15.96 3.11 -14.25
N SER A 666 -15.24 3.34 -15.35
CA SER A 666 -14.56 2.31 -16.15
C SER A 666 -13.15 1.92 -15.67
N LEU A 667 -12.77 2.25 -14.43
CA LEU A 667 -11.53 1.76 -13.82
C LEU A 667 -11.73 0.36 -13.24
N ASP A 668 -10.69 -0.47 -13.27
CA ASP A 668 -10.71 -1.86 -12.77
C ASP A 668 -11.12 -1.95 -11.29
N SER A 669 -10.87 -0.91 -10.49
CA SER A 669 -11.30 -0.79 -9.09
C SER A 669 -12.78 -0.43 -8.88
N GLN A 670 -13.48 0.01 -9.94
CA GLN A 670 -14.85 0.55 -9.96
C GLN A 670 -15.19 1.36 -8.68
N PRO A 671 -14.61 2.57 -8.51
CA PRO A 671 -14.76 3.36 -7.29
C PRO A 671 -16.21 3.73 -6.98
N ALA A 672 -16.52 3.89 -5.70
CA ALA A 672 -17.68 4.69 -5.28
C ALA A 672 -17.40 6.17 -5.57
N ILE A 673 -18.13 6.78 -6.50
CA ILE A 673 -17.88 8.16 -6.96
C ILE A 673 -18.87 9.13 -6.31
N TYR A 674 -18.32 10.14 -5.65
CA TYR A 674 -19.03 11.25 -5.02
C TYR A 674 -18.77 12.54 -5.80
N LEU A 675 -19.77 13.00 -6.56
CA LEU A 675 -19.74 14.33 -7.17
C LEU A 675 -20.04 15.38 -6.10
N THR A 676 -19.25 16.45 -6.04
CA THR A 676 -19.35 17.48 -5.00
C THR A 676 -19.86 18.79 -5.57
N LYS A 677 -20.94 19.32 -5.00
CA LYS A 677 -21.41 20.69 -5.25
C LYS A 677 -20.39 21.69 -4.73
N VAL A 678 -19.76 22.43 -5.64
CA VAL A 678 -18.62 23.30 -5.37
C VAL A 678 -18.99 24.48 -4.47
N CYS A 679 -17.99 25.00 -3.74
CA CYS A 679 -18.17 26.05 -2.75
C CYS A 679 -18.74 27.35 -3.33
N ALA A 680 -19.45 28.12 -2.49
CA ALA A 680 -20.02 29.41 -2.88
C ALA A 680 -18.94 30.49 -3.06
N ASP A 681 -18.89 31.11 -4.25
CA ASP A 681 -18.19 32.39 -4.47
C ASP A 681 -18.94 33.52 -3.75
N TYR A 682 -18.23 34.34 -2.98
CA TYR A 682 -18.78 35.58 -2.39
C TYR A 682 -18.34 36.85 -3.12
N GLY A 683 -17.52 36.71 -4.18
CA GLY A 683 -17.18 37.76 -5.13
C GLY A 683 -18.26 37.98 -6.19
N THR A 684 -17.84 38.51 -7.35
CA THR A 684 -18.71 38.76 -8.52
C THR A 684 -18.41 37.87 -9.71
N ASP A 685 -17.28 37.17 -9.68
CA ASP A 685 -16.62 36.71 -10.90
C ASP A 685 -16.97 35.26 -11.26
N ARG A 686 -17.59 34.51 -10.35
CA ARG A 686 -18.11 33.15 -10.53
C ARG A 686 -19.60 33.06 -10.19
N ALA A 687 -20.37 34.14 -10.42
CA ALA A 687 -21.78 34.28 -10.05
C ALA A 687 -22.74 33.17 -10.57
N ASN A 688 -22.31 32.30 -11.48
CA ASN A 688 -23.07 31.16 -11.99
C ASN A 688 -22.77 29.81 -11.27
N VAL A 689 -21.99 29.79 -10.17
CA VAL A 689 -21.79 28.59 -9.33
C VAL A 689 -23.09 27.82 -9.02
N PRO A 690 -24.24 28.48 -8.72
CA PRO A 690 -25.50 27.75 -8.52
C PRO A 690 -25.94 26.92 -9.74
N GLU A 691 -25.73 27.43 -10.96
CA GLU A 691 -26.07 26.70 -12.20
C GLU A 691 -25.10 25.54 -12.47
N VAL A 692 -23.81 25.69 -12.11
CA VAL A 692 -22.86 24.56 -12.09
C VAL A 692 -23.33 23.49 -11.11
N ASN A 693 -23.75 23.85 -9.90
CA ASN A 693 -24.20 22.89 -8.91
C ASN A 693 -25.51 22.19 -9.30
N GLU A 694 -26.44 22.88 -9.98
CA GLU A 694 -27.59 22.25 -10.62
C GLU A 694 -27.19 21.25 -11.73
N ILE A 695 -26.08 21.49 -12.44
CA ILE A 695 -25.53 20.53 -13.42
C ILE A 695 -24.88 19.35 -12.72
N VAL A 696 -24.06 19.57 -11.68
CA VAL A 696 -23.43 18.51 -10.87
C VAL A 696 -24.49 17.55 -10.31
N GLU A 697 -25.59 18.06 -9.78
CA GLU A 697 -26.73 17.26 -9.31
C GLU A 697 -27.34 16.39 -10.42
N ARG A 698 -27.49 16.92 -11.65
CA ARG A 698 -28.01 16.15 -12.79
C ARG A 698 -27.02 15.12 -13.31
N VAL A 699 -25.72 15.43 -13.32
CA VAL A 699 -24.69 14.49 -13.78
C VAL A 699 -24.59 13.32 -12.81
N ALA A 700 -24.63 13.56 -11.49
CA ALA A 700 -24.68 12.50 -10.48
C ALA A 700 -25.89 11.56 -10.70
N GLN A 701 -27.09 12.14 -10.90
CA GLN A 701 -28.32 11.39 -11.20
C GLN A 701 -28.27 10.65 -12.55
N ALA A 702 -27.63 11.21 -13.57
CA ALA A 702 -27.53 10.62 -14.91
C ALA A 702 -26.43 9.55 -15.03
N THR A 703 -25.43 9.60 -14.17
CA THR A 703 -24.32 8.64 -14.11
C THR A 703 -24.49 7.59 -13.01
N ASP A 704 -25.56 7.65 -12.22
CA ASP A 704 -25.82 6.78 -11.06
C ASP A 704 -24.60 6.79 -10.10
N CYS A 705 -24.35 7.97 -9.55
CA CYS A 705 -23.23 8.29 -8.66
C CYS A 705 -23.72 9.15 -7.47
N GLU A 706 -23.00 9.09 -6.36
CA GLU A 706 -23.36 9.77 -5.12
C GLU A 706 -23.06 11.28 -5.15
N LEU A 707 -23.67 12.02 -4.21
CA LEU A 707 -23.61 13.48 -4.17
C LEU A 707 -23.20 14.02 -2.79
N ALA A 708 -22.12 14.79 -2.75
CA ALA A 708 -21.70 15.58 -1.58
C ALA A 708 -22.01 17.08 -1.77
N ASP A 709 -22.30 17.80 -0.69
CA ASP A 709 -22.67 19.22 -0.73
C ASP A 709 -21.80 20.11 0.16
N MET A 710 -20.86 20.83 -0.46
CA MET A 710 -20.10 21.91 0.19
C MET A 710 -20.73 23.29 -0.04
N PHE A 711 -21.61 23.43 -1.06
CA PHE A 711 -22.30 24.67 -1.37
C PHE A 711 -23.29 25.09 -0.28
N THR A 712 -24.09 24.16 0.24
CA THR A 712 -25.11 24.46 1.25
C THR A 712 -24.49 25.01 2.54
N TRP A 713 -23.38 24.44 3.01
CA TRP A 713 -22.63 24.99 4.14
C TRP A 713 -22.06 26.37 3.82
N THR A 714 -21.26 26.50 2.75
CA THR A 714 -20.56 27.75 2.42
C THR A 714 -21.52 28.91 2.13
N ASN A 715 -22.56 28.70 1.33
CA ASN A 715 -23.56 29.73 1.02
C ASN A 715 -24.29 30.24 2.27
N SER A 716 -24.48 29.39 3.29
CA SER A 716 -25.15 29.75 4.55
C SER A 716 -24.35 30.66 5.49
N LEU A 717 -23.02 30.76 5.30
CA LEU A 717 -22.13 31.46 6.24
C LEU A 717 -22.49 32.95 6.41
N SER A 718 -22.33 33.45 7.64
CA SER A 718 -22.50 34.88 7.95
C SER A 718 -21.38 35.72 7.32
N ALA A 719 -21.59 37.02 7.09
CA ALA A 719 -20.54 37.89 6.53
C ALA A 719 -19.26 37.94 7.39
N GLY A 720 -19.36 37.73 8.70
CA GLY A 720 -18.20 37.64 9.59
C GLY A 720 -17.48 36.28 9.53
N ASP A 721 -18.22 35.21 9.27
CA ASP A 721 -17.63 33.87 9.08
C ASP A 721 -17.01 33.71 7.69
N ARG A 722 -17.60 34.33 6.65
CA ARG A 722 -17.01 34.43 5.30
C ARG A 722 -15.63 35.06 5.37
N ALA A 723 -15.52 36.28 5.90
CA ALA A 723 -14.24 36.98 6.03
C ALA A 723 -13.20 36.29 6.95
N LYS A 724 -13.62 35.27 7.70
CA LYS A 724 -12.77 34.47 8.61
C LYS A 724 -12.31 33.15 7.99
N TYR A 725 -13.17 32.50 7.20
CA TYR A 725 -12.88 31.20 6.59
C TYR A 725 -12.50 31.28 5.12
N PHE A 726 -12.93 32.33 4.42
CA PHE A 726 -12.77 32.59 2.99
C PHE A 726 -12.35 34.07 2.74
N PRO A 727 -11.10 34.45 3.10
CA PRO A 727 -10.68 35.85 3.21
C PRO A 727 -10.59 36.57 1.85
N ASP A 728 -10.34 35.84 0.78
CA ASP A 728 -10.32 36.30 -0.62
C ASP A 728 -11.71 36.24 -1.30
N ASN A 729 -12.70 35.68 -0.60
CA ASN A 729 -14.07 35.33 -1.04
C ASN A 729 -14.25 33.98 -1.76
N LEU A 730 -13.23 33.12 -1.84
CA LEU A 730 -13.30 31.85 -2.57
C LEU A 730 -12.55 30.67 -1.92
N HIS A 731 -11.33 30.88 -1.45
CA HIS A 731 -10.45 29.82 -0.96
C HIS A 731 -10.53 29.65 0.56
N PRO A 732 -10.65 28.40 1.08
CA PRO A 732 -10.63 28.18 2.52
C PRO A 732 -9.27 28.50 3.15
N THR A 733 -9.28 29.21 4.27
CA THR A 733 -8.17 29.12 5.24
C THR A 733 -7.98 27.68 5.71
N ALA A 734 -6.81 27.34 6.26
CA ALA A 734 -6.54 26.05 6.90
C ALA A 734 -7.66 25.56 7.85
N ARG A 735 -8.29 26.48 8.59
CA ARG A 735 -9.44 26.18 9.48
C ARG A 735 -10.75 25.99 8.72
N GLY A 736 -10.94 26.68 7.60
CA GLY A 736 -12.04 26.38 6.66
C GLY A 736 -11.90 24.97 6.09
N TYR A 737 -10.68 24.57 5.73
CA TYR A 737 -10.38 23.20 5.31
C TYR A 737 -10.60 22.15 6.39
N THR A 738 -10.30 22.42 7.67
CA THR A 738 -10.65 21.50 8.77
C THR A 738 -12.15 21.21 8.82
N LEU A 739 -12.98 22.24 8.61
CA LEU A 739 -14.44 22.10 8.59
C LEU A 739 -14.92 21.37 7.33
N MET A 740 -14.28 21.62 6.18
CA MET A 740 -14.55 20.93 4.91
C MET A 740 -14.21 19.43 5.00
N ALA A 741 -13.05 19.07 5.54
CA ALA A 741 -12.65 17.68 5.77
C ALA A 741 -13.62 16.95 6.71
N GLY A 742 -14.04 17.61 7.80
CA GLY A 742 -15.06 17.08 8.71
C GLY A 742 -16.41 16.86 8.03
N LEU A 743 -16.85 17.77 7.16
CA LEU A 743 -18.09 17.63 6.39
C LEU A 743 -18.01 16.54 5.31
N PHE A 744 -16.85 16.33 4.67
CA PHE A 744 -16.63 15.18 3.80
C PHE A 744 -16.66 13.88 4.60
N LYS A 745 -16.03 13.82 5.78
CA LYS A 745 -16.11 12.65 6.67
C LYS A 745 -17.55 12.33 7.06
N GLU A 746 -18.32 13.32 7.50
CA GLU A 746 -19.73 13.16 7.91
C GLU A 746 -20.62 12.69 6.74
N GLN A 747 -20.43 13.23 5.53
CA GLN A 747 -21.27 12.92 4.37
C GLN A 747 -20.89 11.62 3.65
N ILE A 748 -19.60 11.29 3.58
CA ILE A 748 -19.06 10.21 2.72
C ILE A 748 -18.59 8.99 3.53
N PHE A 749 -18.09 9.15 4.75
CA PHE A 749 -17.41 8.06 5.46
C PHE A 749 -18.17 7.58 6.70
N ASP A 750 -18.77 8.49 7.47
CA ASP A 750 -19.66 8.16 8.59
C ASP A 750 -21.05 7.66 8.13
N SER A 751 -21.30 7.67 6.81
CA SER A 751 -22.49 7.16 6.14
C SER A 751 -22.31 5.76 5.52
N ILE A 752 -21.08 5.31 5.27
CA ILE A 752 -20.76 3.96 4.76
C ILE A 752 -20.71 3.01 5.95
N SER A 753 -21.58 1.99 5.98
CA SER A 753 -21.62 1.03 7.08
C SER A 753 -20.36 0.15 7.12
N GLU A 754 -20.12 -0.51 8.25
CA GLU A 754 -19.01 -1.46 8.38
C GLU A 754 -19.15 -2.63 7.38
N GLU A 755 -20.39 -3.04 7.08
CA GLU A 755 -20.71 -4.03 6.03
C GLU A 755 -20.35 -3.51 4.62
N ASP A 756 -20.59 -2.22 4.33
CA ASP A 756 -20.23 -1.59 3.05
C ASP A 756 -18.71 -1.36 2.92
N GLN A 757 -18.01 -1.06 4.01
CA GLN A 757 -16.53 -0.95 4.05
C GLN A 757 -15.88 -2.31 3.78
N ILE A 758 -16.47 -3.39 4.29
CA ILE A 758 -16.11 -4.77 3.98
C ILE A 758 -16.38 -5.06 2.50
N ALA A 759 -17.56 -4.73 1.98
CA ALA A 759 -17.91 -4.93 0.57
C ALA A 759 -17.04 -4.12 -0.42
N LEU A 760 -16.54 -2.95 -0.01
CA LEU A 760 -15.56 -2.15 -0.77
C LEU A 760 -14.23 -2.88 -0.98
N LEU A 761 -13.76 -3.63 0.02
CA LEU A 761 -12.48 -4.34 -0.02
C LEU A 761 -12.61 -5.77 -0.57
N ASP A 762 -13.61 -6.52 -0.13
CA ASP A 762 -13.82 -7.93 -0.49
C ASP A 762 -14.56 -8.08 -1.84
N GLY A 763 -15.13 -6.98 -2.35
CA GLY A 763 -15.83 -6.89 -3.64
C GLY A 763 -14.93 -6.53 -4.85
N ARG A 764 -13.64 -6.20 -4.66
CA ARG A 764 -12.70 -5.94 -5.77
C ARG A 764 -12.70 -7.04 -6.85
N PRO A 765 -12.73 -8.36 -6.53
CA PRO A 765 -12.81 -9.41 -7.54
C PRO A 765 -14.15 -9.47 -8.31
N LEU A 766 -15.25 -8.94 -7.75
CA LEU A 766 -16.53 -8.81 -8.46
C LEU A 766 -16.51 -7.61 -9.42
N ARG A 767 -15.92 -6.48 -8.99
CA ARG A 767 -15.77 -5.27 -9.80
C ARG A 767 -14.89 -5.52 -11.04
N GLN A 768 -13.74 -6.16 -10.86
CA GLN A 768 -12.87 -6.58 -11.95
C GLN A 768 -13.57 -7.55 -12.91
N ALA A 769 -14.30 -8.54 -12.38
CA ALA A 769 -15.12 -9.45 -13.17
C ALA A 769 -16.18 -8.72 -13.99
N PHE A 770 -16.83 -7.70 -13.41
CA PHE A 770 -17.85 -6.92 -14.10
C PHE A 770 -17.27 -6.08 -15.25
N SER A 771 -16.13 -5.43 -15.03
CA SER A 771 -15.45 -4.62 -16.05
C SER A 771 -15.07 -5.46 -17.28
N ALA A 772 -14.39 -6.59 -17.05
CA ALA A 772 -13.98 -7.49 -18.15
C ALA A 772 -15.19 -8.13 -18.86
N ALA A 773 -16.26 -8.44 -18.12
CA ALA A 773 -17.52 -8.89 -18.70
C ALA A 773 -18.16 -7.82 -19.61
N GLU A 774 -18.15 -6.55 -19.20
CA GLU A 774 -18.71 -5.44 -19.96
C GLU A 774 -17.95 -5.22 -21.28
N GLU A 775 -16.60 -5.16 -21.27
CA GLU A 775 -15.81 -5.04 -22.50
C GLU A 775 -16.05 -6.22 -23.47
N ALA A 776 -16.10 -7.45 -22.94
CA ALA A 776 -16.33 -8.65 -23.75
C ALA A 776 -17.74 -8.68 -24.39
N ILE A 777 -18.76 -8.24 -23.63
CA ILE A 777 -20.10 -8.00 -24.19
C ILE A 777 -20.04 -6.90 -25.25
N ASP A 778 -19.29 -5.82 -25.03
CA ASP A 778 -19.39 -4.67 -25.91
C ASP A 778 -18.73 -4.91 -27.28
N GLY A 779 -17.67 -5.72 -27.32
CA GLY A 779 -17.05 -6.22 -28.56
C GLY A 779 -17.86 -7.26 -29.35
N LEU A 780 -18.98 -7.77 -28.83
CA LEU A 780 -19.77 -8.84 -29.47
C LEU A 780 -20.47 -8.38 -30.77
N LYS A 781 -20.08 -8.95 -31.92
CA LYS A 781 -20.89 -8.89 -33.15
C LYS A 781 -21.98 -9.97 -33.16
N ALA A 782 -23.21 -9.57 -32.88
CA ALA A 782 -24.39 -10.45 -32.91
C ALA A 782 -24.80 -10.90 -34.32
N THR A 783 -25.46 -12.06 -34.39
CA THR A 783 -25.97 -12.71 -35.61
C THR A 783 -27.27 -13.48 -35.31
N ASN A 784 -27.97 -13.95 -36.35
CA ASN A 784 -29.18 -14.79 -36.22
C ASN A 784 -28.99 -16.10 -35.46
N GLU A 785 -27.76 -16.56 -35.26
CA GLU A 785 -27.45 -17.80 -34.52
C GLU A 785 -26.67 -17.51 -33.22
N THR A 786 -26.75 -16.27 -32.72
CA THR A 786 -26.21 -15.91 -31.39
C THR A 786 -27.09 -16.48 -30.29
N THR A 787 -26.48 -17.12 -29.27
CA THR A 787 -27.21 -17.77 -28.18
C THR A 787 -26.85 -17.20 -26.81
N ALA A 788 -27.70 -17.44 -25.80
CA ALA A 788 -27.42 -17.12 -24.41
C ALA A 788 -26.13 -17.79 -23.90
N ASP A 789 -25.90 -19.05 -24.28
CA ASP A 789 -24.73 -19.84 -23.84
C ASP A 789 -23.42 -19.32 -24.43
N GLN A 790 -23.44 -18.79 -25.66
CA GLN A 790 -22.28 -18.11 -26.25
C GLN A 790 -21.95 -16.81 -25.51
N ILE A 791 -22.96 -16.10 -25.02
CA ILE A 791 -22.81 -14.87 -24.25
C ILE A 791 -22.27 -15.17 -22.85
N PHE A 792 -22.78 -16.21 -22.17
CA PHE A 792 -22.17 -16.72 -20.93
C PHE A 792 -20.72 -17.13 -21.15
N SER A 793 -20.45 -17.98 -22.16
CA SER A 793 -19.09 -18.47 -22.47
C SER A 793 -18.11 -17.34 -22.77
N LEU A 794 -18.58 -16.24 -23.36
CA LEU A 794 -17.78 -15.05 -23.67
C LEU A 794 -17.42 -14.27 -22.41
N VAL A 795 -18.36 -14.11 -21.47
CA VAL A 795 -18.12 -13.49 -20.16
C VAL A 795 -17.22 -14.37 -19.29
N GLU A 796 -17.46 -15.69 -19.23
CA GLU A 796 -16.61 -16.65 -18.51
C GLU A 796 -15.16 -16.68 -19.05
N GLN A 797 -14.96 -16.46 -20.35
CA GLN A 797 -13.62 -16.36 -20.95
C GLN A 797 -12.92 -15.01 -20.73
N ALA A 798 -13.67 -13.97 -20.35
CA ALA A 798 -13.12 -12.65 -20.06
C ALA A 798 -12.69 -12.49 -18.60
N VAL A 799 -13.24 -13.30 -17.68
CA VAL A 799 -13.05 -13.14 -16.24
C VAL A 799 -12.17 -14.24 -15.64
N ASP A 800 -11.02 -13.86 -15.09
CA ASP A 800 -10.12 -14.76 -14.33
C ASP A 800 -10.51 -14.79 -12.84
N ASN A 801 -11.64 -15.45 -12.51
CA ASN A 801 -12.15 -15.57 -11.13
C ASN A 801 -12.90 -16.89 -10.90
N ASP A 802 -12.35 -17.78 -10.08
CA ASP A 802 -12.88 -19.11 -9.77
C ASP A 802 -14.09 -19.11 -8.82
N LYS A 803 -14.38 -17.98 -8.17
CA LYS A 803 -15.51 -17.76 -7.26
C LYS A 803 -16.69 -17.04 -7.92
N LEU A 804 -16.60 -16.75 -9.23
CA LEU A 804 -17.69 -16.15 -9.99
C LEU A 804 -18.82 -17.15 -10.26
N SER A 805 -20.06 -16.67 -10.25
CA SER A 805 -21.23 -17.36 -10.82
C SER A 805 -22.09 -16.37 -11.61
N LEU A 806 -22.75 -16.88 -12.66
CA LEU A 806 -23.51 -16.10 -13.63
C LEU A 806 -24.97 -16.56 -13.72
N SER A 807 -25.89 -15.61 -13.85
CA SER A 807 -27.33 -15.85 -14.11
C SER A 807 -27.90 -14.81 -15.08
N TRP A 808 -29.03 -15.07 -15.72
CA TRP A 808 -29.83 -14.03 -16.38
C TRP A 808 -30.86 -13.48 -15.39
N SER A 809 -30.76 -12.19 -15.06
CA SER A 809 -31.79 -11.48 -14.29
C SER A 809 -32.98 -11.11 -15.18
N GLU A 810 -32.71 -10.61 -16.40
CA GLU A 810 -33.72 -10.53 -17.46
C GLU A 810 -33.37 -11.52 -18.59
N PRO A 811 -34.28 -12.44 -18.97
CA PRO A 811 -33.98 -13.46 -19.96
C PRO A 811 -33.52 -12.91 -21.31
N PHE A 812 -32.48 -13.55 -21.87
CA PHE A 812 -32.03 -13.39 -23.24
C PHE A 812 -33.18 -13.50 -24.25
N LYS A 813 -33.22 -12.56 -25.21
CA LYS A 813 -34.17 -12.50 -26.31
C LYS A 813 -33.42 -12.24 -27.62
N LEU A 814 -33.65 -13.10 -28.61
CA LEU A 814 -33.17 -12.95 -29.98
C LEU A 814 -34.35 -12.62 -30.89
N GLN A 815 -34.26 -11.50 -31.61
CA GLN A 815 -35.08 -11.22 -32.78
C GLN A 815 -34.21 -11.46 -34.02
N LYS A 816 -34.49 -12.53 -34.78
CA LYS A 816 -33.76 -12.81 -36.02
C LYS A 816 -34.04 -11.74 -37.08
N ALA A 817 -33.00 -11.35 -37.80
CA ALA A 817 -33.11 -10.61 -39.05
C ALA A 817 -33.69 -11.52 -40.14
N THR A 818 -34.46 -10.94 -41.05
CA THR A 818 -35.05 -11.64 -42.21
C THR A 818 -34.55 -11.02 -43.51
N TYR A 819 -35.06 -11.46 -44.66
CA TYR A 819 -34.84 -10.75 -45.92
C TYR A 819 -35.55 -9.38 -45.98
N GLN A 820 -36.43 -9.07 -45.01
CA GLN A 820 -37.23 -7.84 -44.98
C GLN A 820 -36.84 -6.86 -43.85
N ALA A 821 -36.15 -7.30 -42.78
CA ALA A 821 -35.78 -6.44 -41.65
C ALA A 821 -34.49 -6.89 -40.92
N PRO A 822 -33.75 -5.97 -40.28
CA PRO A 822 -32.66 -6.31 -39.34
C PRO A 822 -33.19 -6.91 -38.03
N GLY A 823 -32.28 -7.49 -37.24
CA GLY A 823 -32.57 -8.17 -35.97
C GLY A 823 -31.88 -7.55 -34.75
N ALA A 824 -32.04 -8.17 -33.58
CA ALA A 824 -31.46 -7.71 -32.31
C ALA A 824 -31.27 -8.83 -31.28
N VAL A 825 -30.38 -8.60 -30.32
CA VAL A 825 -30.16 -9.39 -29.10
C VAL A 825 -30.32 -8.47 -27.88
N THR A 826 -31.13 -8.89 -26.91
CA THR A 826 -31.38 -8.13 -25.66
C THR A 826 -31.47 -9.04 -24.43
N GLY A 827 -31.08 -8.56 -23.25
CA GLY A 827 -31.23 -9.24 -21.96
C GLY A 827 -30.39 -8.56 -20.86
N THR A 828 -30.44 -9.07 -19.62
CA THR A 828 -29.64 -8.53 -18.50
C THR A 828 -29.06 -9.67 -17.68
N LEU A 829 -27.73 -9.76 -17.61
CA LEU A 829 -26.97 -10.70 -16.81
C LEU A 829 -26.85 -10.25 -15.36
N GLU A 830 -26.56 -11.20 -14.48
CA GLU A 830 -26.23 -11.03 -13.08
C GLU A 830 -24.93 -11.78 -12.78
N LEU A 831 -23.95 -11.08 -12.23
CA LEU A 831 -22.65 -11.60 -11.81
C LEU A 831 -22.63 -11.68 -10.28
N LYS A 832 -22.10 -12.77 -9.72
CA LYS A 832 -21.97 -12.97 -8.26
C LYS A 832 -20.60 -13.52 -7.88
N CYS A 833 -19.96 -12.92 -6.89
CA CYS A 833 -18.68 -13.36 -6.31
C CYS A 833 -18.65 -12.95 -4.82
N ASN A 834 -18.06 -13.79 -3.97
CA ASN A 834 -17.95 -13.57 -2.51
C ASN A 834 -19.28 -13.21 -1.81
N GLY A 835 -20.43 -13.65 -2.35
CA GLY A 835 -21.76 -13.34 -1.84
C GLY A 835 -22.38 -12.01 -2.34
N LEU A 836 -21.59 -11.14 -2.96
CA LEU A 836 -22.02 -9.89 -3.57
C LEU A 836 -22.57 -10.11 -5.00
N SER A 837 -23.33 -9.14 -5.55
CA SER A 837 -24.02 -9.27 -6.85
C SER A 837 -24.10 -7.96 -7.66
N GLN A 838 -23.96 -8.02 -8.99
CA GLN A 838 -23.99 -6.85 -9.90
C GLN A 838 -24.69 -7.21 -11.24
N LEU A 839 -25.34 -6.24 -11.92
CA LEU A 839 -26.21 -6.49 -13.10
C LEU A 839 -25.68 -5.84 -14.40
N LEU A 840 -25.51 -6.63 -15.47
CA LEU A 840 -24.91 -6.23 -16.74
C LEU A 840 -25.91 -6.32 -17.92
N PRO A 841 -26.34 -5.19 -18.52
CA PRO A 841 -27.28 -5.22 -19.66
C PRO A 841 -26.58 -5.57 -20.98
N VAL A 842 -27.20 -6.44 -21.78
CA VAL A 842 -26.73 -6.86 -23.10
C VAL A 842 -27.68 -6.32 -24.18
N ASN A 843 -27.19 -5.46 -25.07
CA ASN A 843 -27.99 -4.87 -26.16
C ASN A 843 -27.17 -4.77 -27.47
N LYS A 844 -27.50 -5.59 -28.49
CA LYS A 844 -26.76 -5.64 -29.77
C LYS A 844 -27.70 -5.80 -30.99
N THR A 845 -27.26 -5.37 -32.17
CA THR A 845 -28.03 -5.35 -33.43
C THR A 845 -27.51 -6.39 -34.43
N ILE A 846 -28.38 -6.91 -35.32
CA ILE A 846 -28.06 -7.89 -36.35
C ILE A 846 -28.41 -7.33 -37.75
N ASP A 847 -27.50 -7.48 -38.71
CA ASP A 847 -27.64 -7.05 -40.11
C ASP A 847 -28.76 -7.81 -40.87
N GLN A 848 -29.43 -7.17 -41.84
CA GLN A 848 -30.51 -7.75 -42.67
C GLN A 848 -30.00 -8.76 -43.73
N LEU A 849 -30.80 -9.77 -44.08
CA LEU A 849 -30.44 -10.82 -45.05
C LEU A 849 -30.69 -10.41 -46.52
N THR A 850 -30.00 -11.05 -47.47
CA THR A 850 -30.11 -10.79 -48.93
C THR A 850 -29.97 -12.07 -49.76
N GLY A 851 -30.81 -12.28 -50.79
CA GLY A 851 -30.79 -13.47 -51.67
C GLY A 851 -31.64 -13.29 -52.94
N SER A 852 -31.72 -14.31 -53.81
CA SER A 852 -32.48 -14.28 -55.08
C SER A 852 -33.74 -15.16 -55.08
N ASP A 853 -34.67 -14.90 -56.01
CA ASP A 853 -36.00 -15.55 -56.07
C ASP A 853 -35.93 -17.09 -56.07
N GLU A 854 -35.09 -17.71 -56.89
CA GLU A 854 -34.89 -19.17 -56.89
C GLU A 854 -34.39 -19.72 -55.54
N GLU A 855 -33.54 -18.99 -54.82
CA GLU A 855 -33.00 -19.41 -53.52
C GLU A 855 -34.07 -19.32 -52.42
N ILE A 856 -34.94 -18.30 -52.49
CA ILE A 856 -36.08 -18.10 -51.58
C ILE A 856 -37.13 -19.21 -51.75
N VAL A 857 -37.42 -19.62 -52.99
CA VAL A 857 -38.42 -20.66 -53.29
C VAL A 857 -38.00 -22.03 -52.76
N GLU A 858 -36.74 -22.44 -52.97
CA GLU A 858 -36.28 -23.74 -52.50
C GLU A 858 -36.10 -23.76 -50.97
N ALA A 859 -35.79 -22.62 -50.33
CA ALA A 859 -35.83 -22.48 -48.87
C ALA A 859 -37.25 -22.66 -48.29
N ALA A 860 -38.26 -22.02 -48.91
CA ALA A 860 -39.67 -22.19 -48.53
C ALA A 860 -40.11 -23.67 -48.61
N LYS A 861 -39.72 -24.35 -49.69
CA LYS A 861 -40.00 -25.77 -49.90
C LYS A 861 -39.38 -26.67 -48.82
N ALA A 862 -38.14 -26.41 -48.41
CA ALA A 862 -37.51 -27.18 -47.34
C ALA A 862 -38.31 -27.09 -46.01
N ALA A 863 -38.73 -25.88 -45.63
CA ALA A 863 -39.55 -25.67 -44.43
C ALA A 863 -40.93 -26.34 -44.52
N ALA A 864 -41.56 -26.32 -45.70
CA ALA A 864 -42.82 -27.02 -45.93
C ALA A 864 -42.70 -28.55 -45.83
N GLU A 865 -41.63 -29.15 -46.36
CA GLU A 865 -41.39 -30.59 -46.26
C GLU A 865 -41.12 -31.03 -44.80
N GLU A 866 -40.44 -30.20 -44.00
CA GLU A 866 -40.24 -30.43 -42.56
C GLU A 866 -41.55 -30.34 -41.76
N ALA A 867 -42.35 -29.28 -41.98
CA ALA A 867 -43.62 -29.08 -41.29
C ALA A 867 -44.60 -30.26 -41.52
N LEU A 868 -44.59 -30.85 -42.72
CA LEU A 868 -45.39 -32.03 -43.05
C LEU A 868 -44.93 -33.30 -42.33
N ALA A 869 -43.62 -33.44 -42.05
CA ALA A 869 -43.05 -34.60 -41.37
C ALA A 869 -43.40 -34.65 -39.87
N ALA A 870 -43.66 -33.49 -39.24
CA ALA A 870 -44.01 -33.38 -37.82
C ALA A 870 -45.46 -33.79 -37.48
N LEU A 871 -46.33 -33.97 -38.48
CA LEU A 871 -47.77 -34.19 -38.27
C LEU A 871 -48.09 -35.61 -37.75
N THR A 872 -48.69 -35.69 -36.55
CA THR A 872 -49.12 -36.97 -35.97
C THR A 872 -50.40 -37.50 -36.66
N PRO A 873 -50.37 -38.66 -37.33
CA PRO A 873 -51.54 -39.17 -38.05
C PRO A 873 -52.60 -39.73 -37.10
N SER A 874 -53.87 -39.37 -37.33
CA SER A 874 -55.01 -39.83 -36.52
C SER A 874 -56.27 -39.94 -37.36
N ASN A 875 -57.29 -40.64 -36.85
CA ASN A 875 -58.61 -40.76 -37.48
C ASN A 875 -59.37 -39.41 -37.60
N THR A 876 -58.76 -38.29 -37.17
CA THR A 876 -59.39 -36.97 -37.00
C THR A 876 -58.58 -35.81 -37.59
N LEU A 877 -57.42 -36.06 -38.21
CA LEU A 877 -56.64 -35.02 -38.90
C LEU A 877 -57.40 -34.52 -40.16
N SER A 878 -57.23 -33.25 -40.52
CA SER A 878 -57.98 -32.58 -41.61
C SER A 878 -57.08 -31.96 -42.68
N ALA A 879 -57.64 -31.68 -43.85
CA ALA A 879 -56.91 -31.07 -44.97
C ALA A 879 -56.50 -29.60 -44.71
N ASP A 880 -57.33 -28.85 -43.99
CA ASP A 880 -57.06 -27.44 -43.70
C ASP A 880 -55.89 -27.29 -42.72
N ALA A 881 -55.84 -28.12 -41.66
CA ALA A 881 -54.75 -28.12 -40.69
C ALA A 881 -53.39 -28.49 -41.30
N ILE A 882 -53.37 -29.30 -42.36
CA ILE A 882 -52.15 -29.63 -43.12
C ILE A 882 -51.69 -28.41 -43.94
N LEU A 883 -52.61 -27.67 -44.57
CA LEU A 883 -52.26 -26.48 -45.36
C LEU A 883 -51.86 -25.30 -44.47
N GLU A 884 -52.52 -25.11 -43.33
CA GLU A 884 -52.21 -24.06 -42.35
C GLU A 884 -50.80 -24.24 -41.78
N ALA A 885 -50.41 -25.48 -41.43
CA ALA A 885 -49.05 -25.80 -41.01
C ALA A 885 -47.99 -25.51 -42.08
N VAL A 886 -48.28 -25.81 -43.35
CA VAL A 886 -47.38 -25.52 -44.48
C VAL A 886 -47.28 -24.02 -44.77
N ALA A 887 -48.40 -23.28 -44.69
CA ALA A 887 -48.41 -21.84 -44.94
C ALA A 887 -47.64 -21.05 -43.87
N ALA A 888 -47.80 -21.41 -42.59
CA ALA A 888 -47.05 -20.79 -41.49
C ALA A 888 -45.53 -21.05 -41.60
N ALA A 889 -45.13 -22.24 -42.06
CA ALA A 889 -43.72 -22.61 -42.22
C ALA A 889 -42.97 -21.80 -43.30
N VAL A 890 -43.67 -21.08 -44.18
CA VAL A 890 -43.08 -20.32 -45.30
C VAL A 890 -43.29 -18.80 -45.22
N GLU A 891 -43.88 -18.31 -44.13
CA GLU A 891 -44.19 -16.88 -43.97
C GLU A 891 -42.92 -16.00 -43.92
N ASP A 892 -41.88 -16.44 -43.20
CA ASP A 892 -40.58 -15.74 -43.10
C ASP A 892 -39.80 -15.65 -44.42
N THR A 893 -40.15 -16.48 -45.42
CA THR A 893 -39.60 -16.39 -46.78
C THR A 893 -40.47 -15.56 -47.72
N GLY A 894 -41.71 -15.22 -47.31
CA GLY A 894 -42.71 -14.53 -48.12
C GLY A 894 -43.39 -15.37 -49.20
N ALA A 895 -43.27 -16.70 -49.16
CA ALA A 895 -43.90 -17.60 -50.14
C ALA A 895 -45.36 -17.94 -49.79
N THR A 896 -46.08 -18.58 -50.72
CA THR A 896 -47.51 -18.93 -50.57
C THR A 896 -47.77 -20.41 -50.90
N ALA A 897 -48.87 -21.01 -50.42
CA ALA A 897 -49.15 -22.45 -50.52
C ALA A 897 -50.63 -22.78 -50.88
N ALA A 898 -50.89 -23.85 -51.65
CA ALA A 898 -52.24 -24.33 -51.98
C ALA A 898 -52.32 -25.83 -52.36
N TRP A 899 -53.44 -26.51 -52.06
CA TRP A 899 -53.68 -27.91 -52.47
C TRP A 899 -53.82 -28.08 -54.00
N THR A 900 -53.19 -29.11 -54.56
CA THR A 900 -53.33 -29.53 -55.98
C THR A 900 -54.03 -30.89 -56.14
N THR A 901 -53.79 -31.84 -55.23
CA THR A 901 -54.42 -33.17 -55.23
C THR A 901 -55.21 -33.41 -53.95
N ALA A 902 -56.50 -33.75 -54.11
CA ALA A 902 -57.47 -33.81 -53.03
C ALA A 902 -57.18 -34.87 -51.94
N TYR A 903 -57.66 -34.56 -50.73
CA TYR A 903 -57.51 -35.33 -49.49
C TYR A 903 -58.32 -36.65 -49.45
N SER A 904 -57.79 -37.66 -48.75
CA SER A 904 -58.47 -38.94 -48.46
C SER A 904 -58.04 -39.53 -47.11
N LEU A 905 -58.92 -40.29 -46.44
CA LEU A 905 -58.73 -40.87 -45.08
C LEU A 905 -59.41 -42.27 -44.94
N GLU A 906 -58.74 -43.19 -44.24
CA GLU A 906 -59.20 -44.53 -43.84
C GLU A 906 -58.90 -44.74 -42.32
N PRO A 907 -59.83 -45.22 -41.46
CA PRO A 907 -59.65 -45.19 -40.00
C PRO A 907 -59.19 -46.50 -39.33
N ALA A 908 -58.44 -46.38 -38.23
CA ALA A 908 -57.98 -47.48 -37.35
C ALA A 908 -59.01 -47.91 -36.27
N THR A 909 -58.81 -49.11 -35.70
CA THR A 909 -59.60 -49.70 -34.59
C THR A 909 -58.70 -50.45 -33.59
N ASP A 910 -59.28 -51.04 -32.53
CA ASP A 910 -58.61 -52.01 -31.64
C ASP A 910 -58.01 -53.23 -32.36
N THR A 911 -58.40 -53.44 -33.62
CA THR A 911 -58.12 -54.61 -34.45
C THR A 911 -57.38 -54.25 -35.75
N ALA A 912 -57.58 -53.07 -36.35
CA ALA A 912 -57.04 -52.64 -37.65
C ALA A 912 -56.36 -51.25 -37.63
N GLU A 913 -55.64 -50.88 -38.70
CA GLU A 913 -54.90 -49.61 -38.85
C GLU A 913 -55.50 -48.73 -39.96
N GLY A 914 -55.21 -47.42 -39.94
CA GLY A 914 -55.76 -46.41 -40.88
C GLY A 914 -54.70 -45.62 -41.68
N ARG A 915 -55.10 -44.75 -42.63
CA ARG A 915 -54.24 -44.05 -43.63
C ARG A 915 -54.77 -42.69 -44.12
N ILE A 916 -53.89 -41.79 -44.62
CA ILE A 916 -54.23 -40.46 -45.21
C ILE A 916 -53.39 -40.17 -46.49
N GLN A 917 -53.92 -39.45 -47.50
CA GLN A 917 -53.22 -39.10 -48.78
C GLN A 917 -53.63 -37.73 -49.41
N GLY A 918 -52.76 -37.07 -50.23
CA GLY A 918 -53.02 -35.83 -51.00
C GLY A 918 -51.77 -35.17 -51.67
N ALA A 919 -51.80 -33.90 -52.15
CA ALA A 919 -50.61 -33.09 -52.57
C ALA A 919 -50.85 -31.54 -52.62
N ILE A 920 -49.79 -30.73 -52.38
CA ILE A 920 -49.78 -29.24 -52.24
C ILE A 920 -48.68 -28.61 -53.12
N THR A 921 -48.88 -27.39 -53.64
CA THR A 921 -47.87 -26.56 -54.33
C THR A 921 -47.55 -25.27 -53.57
N LEU A 922 -46.31 -24.81 -53.67
CA LEU A 922 -45.81 -23.52 -53.18
C LEU A 922 -45.46 -22.57 -54.33
N THR A 923 -45.63 -21.25 -54.13
CA THR A 923 -45.33 -20.20 -55.11
C THR A 923 -44.64 -18.98 -54.47
N TYR A 924 -43.56 -18.49 -55.10
CA TYR A 924 -42.97 -17.16 -54.88
C TYR A 924 -42.46 -16.58 -56.21
N GLY A 925 -42.72 -15.28 -56.46
CA GLY A 925 -42.44 -14.66 -57.76
C GLY A 925 -43.18 -15.34 -58.92
N GLU A 926 -42.43 -15.80 -59.93
CA GLU A 926 -42.94 -16.62 -61.05
C GLU A 926 -42.52 -18.11 -60.93
N LYS A 927 -42.27 -18.63 -59.72
CA LYS A 927 -41.74 -19.97 -59.47
C LYS A 927 -42.68 -20.81 -58.62
N ASP A 928 -42.97 -22.04 -59.08
CA ASP A 928 -43.86 -23.01 -58.43
C ASP A 928 -43.16 -24.35 -58.14
N VAL A 929 -43.51 -25.03 -57.04
CA VAL A 929 -43.02 -26.39 -56.70
C VAL A 929 -44.05 -27.23 -55.93
N GLU A 930 -44.20 -28.53 -56.25
CA GLU A 930 -45.26 -29.44 -55.73
C GLU A 930 -44.72 -30.55 -54.79
N ILE A 931 -45.48 -30.87 -53.72
CA ILE A 931 -45.13 -31.75 -52.59
C ILE A 931 -46.28 -32.76 -52.30
N PRO A 932 -46.03 -34.10 -52.24
CA PRO A 932 -47.07 -35.12 -52.03
C PRO A 932 -47.21 -35.65 -50.57
N ILE A 933 -48.43 -35.99 -50.14
CA ILE A 933 -48.81 -36.34 -48.75
C ILE A 933 -49.23 -37.82 -48.59
N ARG A 934 -48.71 -38.57 -47.58
CA ARG A 934 -49.03 -40.01 -47.28
C ARG A 934 -48.77 -40.40 -45.79
N LEU A 935 -49.77 -40.85 -44.99
CA LEU A 935 -49.64 -41.13 -43.52
C LEU A 935 -50.40 -42.42 -43.00
N THR A 936 -50.26 -42.89 -41.72
CA THR A 936 -50.80 -44.20 -41.16
C THR A 936 -51.02 -44.27 -39.59
N ILE A 937 -51.91 -45.12 -38.98
CA ILE A 937 -52.59 -44.94 -37.61
C ILE A 937 -52.80 -46.21 -36.64
N PRO A 938 -52.68 -46.18 -35.24
CA PRO A 938 -52.65 -47.34 -34.20
C PRO A 938 -53.77 -47.56 -33.04
N LYS A 939 -53.50 -48.08 -31.75
CA LYS A 939 -54.39 -48.92 -30.77
C LYS A 939 -54.33 -48.75 -29.14
N LEU A 940 -54.88 -49.65 -28.22
CA LEU A 940 -55.37 -49.45 -26.74
C LEU A 940 -55.17 -50.56 -25.55
N THR A 941 -55.53 -50.37 -24.20
CA THR A 941 -55.41 -51.36 -22.97
C THR A 941 -56.12 -51.06 -21.53
N PRO A 942 -56.26 -51.97 -20.45
CA PRO A 942 -57.05 -51.84 -19.11
C PRO A 942 -56.48 -52.28 -17.64
N THR A 943 -57.28 -52.43 -16.49
CA THR A 943 -56.91 -52.46 -14.97
C THR A 943 -57.68 -53.37 -13.85
N VAL A 944 -57.43 -53.30 -12.47
CA VAL A 944 -57.76 -54.29 -11.29
C VAL A 944 -58.09 -53.71 -9.79
N THR A 945 -58.33 -54.50 -8.66
CA THR A 945 -58.99 -54.20 -7.27
C THR A 945 -58.43 -54.84 -5.87
N LYS A 946 -59.04 -54.66 -4.62
CA LYS A 946 -58.64 -55.13 -3.19
C LYS A 946 -59.81 -55.51 -2.18
N GLY A 947 -59.56 -56.29 -1.10
CA GLY A 947 -60.38 -56.41 0.16
C GLY A 947 -61.28 -57.66 0.30
N ASP A 948 -61.74 -58.17 -0.83
CA ASP A 948 -62.06 -59.56 -1.10
C ASP A 948 -60.86 -60.45 -0.67
N VAL A 949 -61.05 -61.50 0.14
CA VAL A 949 -59.94 -62.38 0.61
C VAL A 949 -59.77 -63.60 -0.30
N ASN A 950 -60.83 -64.04 -0.97
CA ASN A 950 -60.86 -65.31 -1.69
C ASN A 950 -60.53 -65.20 -3.20
N GLY A 951 -60.76 -64.03 -3.81
CA GLY A 951 -60.44 -63.69 -5.20
C GLY A 951 -61.64 -63.53 -6.15
N ASP A 952 -62.89 -63.64 -5.68
CA ASP A 952 -64.09 -63.60 -6.53
C ASP A 952 -64.64 -62.20 -6.82
N GLY A 953 -64.22 -61.19 -6.06
CA GLY A 953 -64.58 -59.78 -6.23
C GLY A 953 -65.64 -59.25 -5.25
N ASP A 954 -66.23 -60.10 -4.41
CA ASP A 954 -67.17 -59.72 -3.35
C ASP A 954 -66.50 -59.84 -1.94
N ILE A 955 -67.19 -59.40 -0.87
CA ILE A 955 -66.70 -59.50 0.52
C ILE A 955 -67.81 -60.09 1.39
N ASP A 956 -67.64 -61.33 1.85
CA ASP A 956 -68.67 -62.15 2.50
C ASP A 956 -68.16 -62.88 3.77
N ILE A 957 -69.04 -63.67 4.41
CA ILE A 957 -68.69 -64.39 5.65
C ILE A 957 -67.61 -65.48 5.47
N GLN A 958 -67.39 -65.97 4.25
CA GLN A 958 -66.28 -66.88 3.94
C GLN A 958 -64.92 -66.20 4.08
N ASP A 959 -64.81 -64.90 3.80
CA ASP A 959 -63.58 -64.11 3.94
C ASP A 959 -63.20 -63.93 5.41
N VAL A 960 -64.17 -63.64 6.28
CA VAL A 960 -63.98 -63.70 7.75
C VAL A 960 -63.54 -65.10 8.19
N MET A 961 -64.15 -66.15 7.64
CA MET A 961 -63.77 -67.52 7.98
C MET A 961 -62.40 -67.90 7.40
N ALA A 962 -61.94 -67.26 6.31
CA ALA A 962 -60.59 -67.39 5.77
C ALA A 962 -59.57 -66.69 6.67
N ALA A 963 -59.81 -65.44 7.03
CA ALA A 963 -58.98 -64.69 7.98
C ALA A 963 -58.88 -65.39 9.35
N CYS A 964 -59.99 -65.96 9.86
CA CYS A 964 -59.98 -66.83 11.05
C CYS A 964 -59.06 -68.05 10.90
N ARG A 965 -59.06 -68.72 9.73
CA ARG A 965 -58.16 -69.87 9.47
C ARG A 965 -56.69 -69.44 9.40
N ILE A 966 -56.42 -68.26 8.82
CA ILE A 966 -55.08 -67.67 8.73
C ILE A 966 -54.55 -67.30 10.13
N LEU A 967 -55.34 -66.61 10.96
CA LEU A 967 -54.95 -66.29 12.34
C LEU A 967 -54.78 -67.55 13.22
N ALA A 968 -55.61 -68.58 13.03
CA ALA A 968 -55.48 -69.84 13.77
C ALA A 968 -54.19 -70.61 13.40
N ARG A 969 -53.76 -70.56 12.13
CA ARG A 969 -52.44 -71.05 11.67
C ARG A 969 -51.31 -70.25 12.33
N LYS A 970 -51.39 -68.91 12.29
CA LYS A 970 -50.41 -68.00 12.88
C LYS A 970 -50.20 -68.22 14.38
N ASN A 971 -51.28 -68.30 15.14
CA ASN A 971 -51.23 -68.62 16.59
C ASN A 971 -50.75 -70.05 16.89
N SER A 972 -50.64 -70.91 15.87
CA SER A 972 -50.02 -72.25 15.95
C SER A 972 -48.56 -72.29 15.45
N GLY A 973 -48.02 -71.16 14.95
CA GLY A 973 -46.65 -71.00 14.48
C GLY A 973 -46.44 -70.91 12.96
N ASP A 974 -47.49 -70.64 12.16
CA ASP A 974 -47.44 -70.65 10.68
C ASP A 974 -47.99 -69.35 10.06
N GLU A 975 -47.14 -68.53 9.45
CA GLU A 975 -47.43 -67.13 9.06
C GLU A 975 -48.09 -66.96 7.65
N PRO A 976 -48.76 -65.82 7.37
CA PRO A 976 -49.45 -65.55 6.09
C PRO A 976 -48.54 -65.03 4.96
N SER A 977 -48.96 -65.23 3.71
CA SER A 977 -48.27 -64.76 2.49
C SER A 977 -48.63 -63.33 2.06
N GLY A 978 -47.87 -62.75 1.12
CA GLY A 978 -48.04 -61.35 0.67
C GLY A 978 -49.43 -61.02 0.11
N GLN A 979 -49.98 -61.83 -0.81
CA GLN A 979 -51.33 -61.60 -1.34
C GLN A 979 -52.44 -61.91 -0.31
N GLU A 980 -52.20 -62.80 0.65
CA GLU A 980 -53.09 -62.96 1.80
C GLU A 980 -53.08 -61.68 2.65
N LYS A 981 -51.91 -61.08 2.94
CA LYS A 981 -51.80 -59.80 3.65
C LYS A 981 -52.45 -58.65 2.88
N ASP A 982 -52.17 -58.48 1.59
CA ASP A 982 -52.77 -57.44 0.74
C ASP A 982 -54.32 -57.45 0.78
N ARG A 983 -54.93 -58.60 1.06
CA ARG A 983 -56.37 -58.77 1.11
C ARG A 983 -56.95 -58.84 2.53
N VAL A 984 -56.20 -59.34 3.52
CA VAL A 984 -56.64 -59.58 4.91
C VAL A 984 -56.24 -58.46 5.88
N ASP A 985 -55.13 -57.76 5.63
CA ASP A 985 -54.77 -56.57 6.40
C ASP A 985 -55.75 -55.44 6.05
N MET A 986 -56.60 -55.14 7.05
CA MET A 986 -57.69 -54.16 6.96
C MET A 986 -57.39 -52.89 7.76
N ASN A 987 -56.26 -52.84 8.47
CA ASN A 987 -55.89 -51.74 9.36
C ASN A 987 -54.60 -51.01 8.91
N GLY A 988 -53.73 -51.70 8.17
CA GLY A 988 -52.46 -51.20 7.64
C GLY A 988 -51.24 -51.45 8.53
N ASP A 989 -51.32 -52.33 9.53
CA ASP A 989 -50.21 -52.68 10.44
C ASP A 989 -49.30 -53.81 9.92
N GLU A 990 -49.58 -54.33 8.72
CA GLU A 990 -48.88 -55.45 8.06
C GLU A 990 -48.91 -56.78 8.83
N THR A 991 -49.60 -56.86 9.96
CA THR A 991 -49.82 -58.10 10.67
C THR A 991 -51.13 -58.77 10.22
N VAL A 992 -51.55 -59.76 10.99
CA VAL A 992 -52.87 -60.38 10.92
C VAL A 992 -53.12 -60.76 12.37
N ASP A 993 -54.04 -60.06 13.03
CA ASP A 993 -54.43 -60.32 14.42
C ASP A 993 -55.96 -60.45 14.55
N ILE A 994 -56.49 -60.42 15.78
CA ILE A 994 -57.93 -60.53 16.01
C ILE A 994 -58.71 -59.26 15.60
N GLN A 995 -58.04 -58.11 15.51
CA GLN A 995 -58.60 -56.82 15.14
C GLN A 995 -58.93 -56.76 13.65
N ASP A 996 -58.10 -57.34 12.77
CA ASP A 996 -58.36 -57.44 11.33
C ASP A 996 -59.61 -58.25 11.04
N ILE A 997 -59.74 -59.41 11.69
CA ILE A 997 -60.95 -60.24 11.63
C ILE A 997 -62.15 -59.42 12.12
N MET A 998 -62.01 -58.68 13.22
CA MET A 998 -63.06 -57.79 13.73
C MET A 998 -63.33 -56.58 12.81
N LEU A 999 -62.42 -56.22 11.89
CA LEU A 999 -62.59 -55.20 10.85
C LEU A 999 -63.28 -55.76 9.60
N ILE A 1000 -62.92 -56.95 9.12
CA ILE A 1000 -63.70 -57.64 8.07
C ILE A 1000 -65.12 -57.91 8.61
N CYS A 1001 -65.27 -58.39 9.85
CA CYS A 1001 -66.57 -58.49 10.51
C CYS A 1001 -67.33 -57.16 10.63
N ARG A 1002 -66.64 -56.01 10.75
CA ARG A 1002 -67.27 -54.67 10.71
C ARG A 1002 -67.68 -54.25 9.30
N VAL A 1003 -66.94 -54.64 8.27
CA VAL A 1003 -67.35 -54.43 6.86
C VAL A 1003 -68.59 -55.26 6.57
N LEU A 1004 -68.60 -56.55 6.94
CA LEU A 1004 -69.79 -57.40 6.83
C LEU A 1004 -70.97 -56.83 7.64
N ALA A 1005 -70.78 -56.46 8.90
CA ALA A 1005 -71.82 -55.87 9.74
C ALA A 1005 -72.25 -54.43 9.34
N ARG A 1006 -71.68 -53.88 8.25
CA ARG A 1006 -72.16 -52.68 7.55
C ARG A 1006 -72.85 -53.01 6.21
N ASN A 1007 -72.60 -54.19 5.67
CA ASN A 1007 -73.07 -54.68 4.37
C ASN A 1007 -74.18 -55.75 4.49
N SER A 1008 -74.67 -56.05 5.70
CA SER A 1008 -75.68 -57.08 6.02
C SER A 1008 -76.89 -56.54 6.78
#